data_AF-A0A916HHU1-F1
#
_entry.id   AF-A0A916HHU1-F1
#
_cell.length_a   1.000
_cell.length_b   1.000
_cell.length_c   1.000
_cell.angle_alpha   90.00
_cell.angle_beta   90.00
_cell.angle_gamma   90.00
#
_symmetry.space_group_name_H-M   'P 1'
#
loop_
_entity.id
_entity.type
_entity.pdbx_description
1 polymer ?
#
loop_
_entity_poly.entity_id
_entity_poly.type
_entity_poly.pdbx_seq_one_letter_code
_entity_poly.pdbx_strand_id
1 'polypeptide(L)'
;MATRRSRRRRLPSAALALIPAFVAAQNAGETAISVDITGGAVLNVGGTVAGQVTAKQSVGTANASSISGFQDHVTLKAAVNAGGGLAGSATAIQNIGTADATTISGDTINVNLSGAAVNAGAALAGQSTAIQNIGVMSGKSIDGSAIRVQAGTLSNTTAALAGSARAEQNVGTIVGDQVHNVSIDVKVNTAVNASAALAGSAVAVQDLGYVAAANSDNIKVKANLGTIVNASAALAGAAEAEQQIATVTGSDDRNLNVDVTLASAVNASAALAGAAKATQQIGVIAETGASNDTLSVQARRVTNAAAALAGSASATQQLGVISGTQATDSTVAVNIRGDVTNVAAALAGSASSLQQIGVLDTGMAKNVNISLAAGSISGASAGLVGSGSVVQQIAAVLGSSDSNVKVNVNLGDVHGTGIGFLGQGRSLETIGAVTATTASNVSVSVNARDISTRAVGSGSTASIVVGAVMGSHANEDHLTIQTGNLTAEAYGIKSTATIEIGEVRDTDNVTANIRTGNVYAHSISVSSDTPVRIGYIAPGTTAPVTATIYTGDISNEVNVAGGSSSTIAVGSLLMAANKPSTIDVRTGNLSSSVAAALGGSNGVWIGNINTADGGNVLVNTGSHSATATACVSHIGCLSELIGKDNCVMIGNIGLAPNCGNDDLIKLAIQELEKLGYEIADGVVKAADWVKHAAEKAWDKIKHF
;
A
#
# COMPACT_ATOMS: atom_id res chain seq x y z
N MET A 1 38.67 -38.94 -12.57
CA MET A 1 38.95 -39.22 -11.15
C MET A 1 40.00 -38.24 -10.64
N ALA A 2 39.57 -37.03 -10.28
CA ALA A 2 40.43 -36.03 -9.65
C ALA A 2 40.26 -36.12 -8.13
N THR A 3 41.35 -35.97 -7.39
CA THR A 3 41.46 -36.23 -5.96
C THR A 3 40.81 -35.11 -5.14
N ARG A 4 39.83 -35.48 -4.29
CA ARG A 4 39.24 -34.64 -3.23
C ARG A 4 40.35 -34.06 -2.32
N ARG A 5 40.72 -32.79 -2.50
CA ARG A 5 41.60 -32.06 -1.57
C ARG A 5 40.76 -31.21 -0.60
N SER A 6 40.49 -31.77 0.58
CA SER A 6 39.91 -31.04 1.72
C SER A 6 41.00 -30.23 2.44
N ARG A 7 40.88 -28.90 2.49
CA ARG A 7 41.70 -28.04 3.36
C ARG A 7 40.91 -27.70 4.63
N ARG A 8 41.05 -28.51 5.70
CA ARG A 8 40.55 -28.17 7.04
C ARG A 8 41.61 -27.40 7.82
N ARG A 9 41.31 -26.19 8.31
CA ARG A 9 42.09 -25.47 9.32
C ARG A 9 41.28 -25.38 10.60
N ARG A 10 41.76 -25.99 11.70
CA ARG A 10 41.29 -25.76 13.07
C ARG A 10 42.34 -24.90 13.79
N LEU A 11 41.92 -23.82 14.45
CA LEU A 11 42.81 -22.95 15.24
C LEU A 11 42.38 -22.92 16.71
N PRO A 12 43.32 -22.91 17.67
CA PRO A 12 43.02 -22.85 19.10
C PRO A 12 42.58 -21.45 19.55
N SER A 13 41.96 -21.42 20.73
CA SER A 13 41.30 -20.28 21.36
C SER A 13 42.25 -19.09 21.60
N ALA A 14 41.80 -17.89 21.23
CA ALA A 14 42.50 -16.59 21.31
C ALA A 14 43.63 -16.39 20.30
N ALA A 15 43.28 -16.31 19.01
CA ALA A 15 44.16 -15.76 17.98
C ALA A 15 43.44 -14.66 17.20
N LEU A 16 44.04 -13.46 17.17
CA LEU A 16 43.74 -12.42 16.18
C LEU A 16 44.15 -12.98 14.82
N ALA A 17 43.22 -13.53 14.07
CA ALA A 17 43.51 -14.22 12.82
C ALA A 17 42.95 -13.44 11.63
N LEU A 18 43.82 -12.75 10.88
CA LEU A 18 43.55 -12.38 9.48
C LEU A 18 43.61 -13.67 8.66
N ILE A 19 42.47 -14.30 8.39
CA ILE A 19 42.41 -15.51 7.56
C ILE A 19 41.65 -15.21 6.27
N PRO A 20 42.34 -14.85 5.17
CA PRO A 20 41.73 -14.96 3.85
C PRO A 20 41.69 -16.46 3.47
N ALA A 21 40.49 -17.05 3.50
CA ALA A 21 40.21 -18.31 2.81
C ALA A 21 39.59 -17.98 1.45
N PHE A 22 40.46 -17.77 0.45
CA PHE A 22 40.08 -17.33 -0.90
C PHE A 22 40.50 -18.39 -1.93
N VAL A 23 39.61 -18.71 -2.85
CA VAL A 23 39.90 -19.53 -4.04
C VAL A 23 39.64 -18.66 -5.28
N ALA A 24 40.71 -18.40 -6.04
CA ALA A 24 40.63 -17.88 -7.41
C ALA A 24 41.19 -18.92 -8.37
N ALA A 25 40.40 -19.31 -9.38
CA ALA A 25 40.79 -20.27 -10.40
C ALA A 25 40.01 -20.01 -11.71
N GLN A 26 40.54 -20.47 -12.85
CA GLN A 26 39.75 -20.50 -14.10
C GLN A 26 38.53 -21.43 -13.95
N ASN A 27 38.71 -22.61 -13.35
CA ASN A 27 37.61 -23.54 -13.03
C ASN A 27 37.76 -24.03 -11.58
N ALA A 28 36.71 -23.89 -10.77
CA ALA A 28 36.65 -24.43 -9.41
C ALA A 28 35.65 -25.61 -9.38
N GLY A 29 36.10 -26.80 -9.79
CA GLY A 29 35.28 -28.03 -9.74
C GLY A 29 35.51 -28.85 -8.47
N GLU A 30 34.45 -29.39 -7.86
CA GLU A 30 34.45 -30.28 -6.66
C GLU A 30 35.37 -29.81 -5.51
N THR A 31 35.44 -28.50 -5.27
CA THR A 31 36.26 -27.93 -4.19
C THR A 31 35.40 -27.64 -2.96
N ALA A 32 35.94 -27.93 -1.77
CA ALA A 32 35.28 -27.61 -0.51
C ALA A 32 36.13 -26.62 0.30
N ILE A 33 35.54 -25.48 0.68
CA ILE A 33 36.11 -24.56 1.66
C ILE A 33 35.37 -24.79 2.98
N SER A 34 36.14 -24.98 4.05
CA SER A 34 35.56 -25.08 5.40
C SER A 34 36.38 -24.23 6.35
N VAL A 35 35.74 -23.17 6.86
CA VAL A 35 36.30 -22.25 7.86
C VAL A 35 35.51 -22.43 9.15
N ASP A 36 36.19 -22.86 10.21
CA ASP A 36 35.58 -23.06 11.53
C ASP A 36 36.40 -22.28 12.58
N ILE A 37 35.82 -21.18 13.06
CA ILE A 37 36.37 -20.32 14.12
C ILE A 37 35.37 -20.31 15.28
N THR A 38 35.46 -21.34 16.10
CA THR A 38 34.62 -21.57 17.30
C THR A 38 35.10 -20.80 18.54
N GLY A 39 36.35 -20.30 18.54
CA GLY A 39 36.91 -19.46 19.61
C GLY A 39 37.41 -18.12 19.08
N GLY A 40 36.93 -17.01 19.66
CA GLY A 40 37.35 -15.64 19.28
C GLY A 40 36.44 -14.96 18.25
N ALA A 41 36.90 -13.84 17.69
CA ALA A 41 36.20 -13.06 16.66
C ALA A 41 37.15 -12.76 15.49
N VAL A 42 36.64 -12.70 14.26
CA VAL A 42 37.41 -12.23 13.09
C VAL A 42 37.29 -10.71 13.05
N LEU A 43 38.39 -9.99 13.24
CA LEU A 43 38.40 -8.52 13.31
C LEU A 43 39.21 -7.93 12.15
N ASN A 44 38.64 -6.95 11.45
CA ASN A 44 39.34 -6.11 10.48
C ASN A 44 38.98 -4.64 10.72
N VAL A 45 39.98 -3.77 10.86
CA VAL A 45 39.78 -2.32 11.09
C VAL A 45 40.73 -1.55 10.19
N GLY A 46 40.20 -0.64 9.38
CA GLY A 46 40.96 0.27 8.53
C GLY A 46 40.64 1.73 8.84
N GLY A 47 41.66 2.59 8.82
CA GLY A 47 41.51 4.02 9.09
C GLY A 47 42.39 4.87 8.18
N THR A 48 41.94 6.07 7.79
CA THR A 48 42.80 7.08 7.14
C THR A 48 42.50 8.50 7.60
N VAL A 49 43.53 9.36 7.58
CA VAL A 49 43.39 10.80 7.82
C VAL A 49 43.06 11.55 6.51
N ALA A 50 43.65 11.13 5.38
CA ALA A 50 43.42 11.70 4.06
C ALA A 50 43.37 10.61 2.97
N GLY A 51 42.49 10.73 2.00
CA GLY A 51 42.35 9.79 0.87
C GLY A 51 41.28 8.70 1.08
N GLN A 52 41.29 7.67 0.22
CA GLN A 52 40.33 6.57 0.26
C GLN A 52 40.83 5.43 1.15
N VAL A 53 40.00 4.95 2.08
CA VAL A 53 40.26 3.74 2.86
C VAL A 53 39.23 2.66 2.54
N THR A 54 39.70 1.43 2.33
CA THR A 54 38.85 0.26 2.13
C THR A 54 39.22 -0.82 3.15
N ALA A 55 38.35 -1.06 4.13
CA ALA A 55 38.43 -2.19 5.05
C ALA A 55 37.66 -3.37 4.44
N LYS A 56 38.37 -4.34 3.84
CA LYS A 56 37.77 -5.54 3.23
C LYS A 56 38.03 -6.78 4.08
N GLN A 57 36.98 -7.41 4.58
CA GLN A 57 36.99 -8.72 5.23
C GLN A 57 36.32 -9.74 4.30
N SER A 58 36.97 -10.88 4.05
CA SER A 58 36.42 -11.94 3.20
C SER A 58 36.70 -13.31 3.83
N VAL A 59 35.65 -14.07 4.13
CA VAL A 59 35.72 -15.41 4.76
C VAL A 59 34.84 -16.37 3.99
N GLY A 60 35.41 -17.43 3.42
CA GLY A 60 34.65 -18.35 2.56
C GLY A 60 34.18 -17.63 1.30
N THR A 61 35.12 -17.35 0.40
CA THR A 61 34.81 -16.61 -0.83
C THR A 61 35.46 -17.29 -2.03
N ALA A 62 34.66 -17.55 -3.06
CA ALA A 62 35.09 -18.13 -4.32
C ALA A 62 34.81 -17.17 -5.48
N ASN A 63 35.80 -16.99 -6.36
CA ASN A 63 35.63 -16.24 -7.61
C ASN A 63 36.31 -17.01 -8.75
N ALA A 64 35.55 -17.36 -9.79
CA ALA A 64 36.03 -18.14 -10.94
C ALA A 64 35.19 -17.85 -12.19
N SER A 65 35.62 -18.29 -13.38
CA SER A 65 34.71 -18.22 -14.55
C SER A 65 33.59 -19.26 -14.47
N SER A 66 33.87 -20.41 -13.85
CA SER A 66 32.87 -21.43 -13.54
C SER A 66 33.11 -22.06 -12.17
N ILE A 67 32.04 -22.32 -11.44
CA ILE A 67 32.02 -23.03 -10.16
C ILE A 67 31.02 -24.18 -10.28
N SER A 68 31.42 -25.39 -9.87
CA SER A 68 30.51 -26.53 -9.86
C SER A 68 30.83 -27.53 -8.74
N GLY A 69 29.79 -27.99 -8.05
CA GLY A 69 29.88 -28.90 -6.92
C GLY A 69 30.64 -28.32 -5.72
N PHE A 70 30.73 -26.99 -5.63
CA PHE A 70 31.42 -26.27 -4.58
C PHE A 70 30.63 -26.30 -3.27
N GLN A 71 31.34 -26.56 -2.18
CA GLN A 71 30.76 -26.66 -0.85
C GLN A 71 31.51 -25.70 0.08
N ASP A 72 30.86 -24.59 0.45
CA ASP A 72 31.40 -23.65 1.43
C ASP A 72 30.70 -23.79 2.77
N HIS A 73 31.48 -24.00 3.82
CA HIS A 73 30.98 -24.07 5.18
C HIS A 73 31.75 -23.12 6.07
N VAL A 74 31.11 -22.01 6.44
CA VAL A 74 31.67 -20.98 7.31
C VAL A 74 30.96 -21.01 8.66
N THR A 75 31.71 -21.24 9.74
CA THR A 75 31.20 -21.14 11.11
C THR A 75 32.06 -20.17 11.89
N LEU A 76 31.45 -19.08 12.35
CA LEU A 76 32.12 -18.04 13.15
C LEU A 76 31.32 -17.78 14.42
N LYS A 77 32.03 -17.48 15.52
CA LYS A 77 31.40 -16.90 16.71
C LYS A 77 31.09 -15.41 16.53
N ALA A 78 31.99 -14.64 15.94
CA ALA A 78 31.75 -13.25 15.61
C ALA A 78 32.65 -12.78 14.46
N ALA A 79 32.18 -11.79 13.70
CA ALA A 79 32.91 -11.17 12.60
C ALA A 79 32.71 -9.65 12.64
N VAL A 80 33.78 -8.87 12.78
CA VAL A 80 33.73 -7.41 12.87
C VAL A 80 34.61 -6.81 11.77
N ASN A 81 34.03 -5.92 10.97
CA ASN A 81 34.72 -5.15 9.95
C ASN A 81 34.40 -3.66 10.15
N ALA A 82 35.40 -2.80 10.24
CA ALA A 82 35.21 -1.37 10.44
C ALA A 82 36.14 -0.53 9.56
N GLY A 83 35.60 0.50 8.92
CA GLY A 83 36.34 1.48 8.12
C GLY A 83 36.06 2.91 8.59
N GLY A 84 37.10 3.72 8.80
CA GLY A 84 36.98 5.10 9.27
C GLY A 84 37.84 6.10 8.48
N GLY A 85 37.31 7.27 8.13
CA GLY A 85 38.06 8.32 7.43
C GLY A 85 37.85 9.72 8.00
N LEU A 86 38.91 10.52 8.11
CA LEU A 86 38.79 11.96 8.44
C LEU A 86 38.54 12.83 7.21
N ALA A 87 39.39 12.73 6.17
CA ALA A 87 39.24 13.46 4.92
C ALA A 87 39.31 12.51 3.71
N GLY A 88 38.16 12.10 3.15
CA GLY A 88 38.08 11.23 1.96
C GLY A 88 36.95 10.20 2.04
N SER A 89 37.05 9.11 1.29
CA SER A 89 36.04 8.05 1.32
C SER A 89 36.42 6.89 2.24
N ALA A 90 35.45 6.38 3.00
CA ALA A 90 35.62 5.22 3.87
C ALA A 90 34.67 4.10 3.47
N THR A 91 35.23 2.98 3.00
CA THR A 91 34.47 1.81 2.55
C THR A 91 34.76 0.61 3.45
N ALA A 92 33.73 -0.01 4.01
CA ALA A 92 33.81 -1.25 4.77
C ALA A 92 33.05 -2.36 4.03
N ILE A 93 33.77 -3.37 3.54
CA ILE A 93 33.19 -4.51 2.81
C ILE A 93 33.41 -5.79 3.61
N GLN A 94 32.34 -6.46 4.01
CA GLN A 94 32.37 -7.76 4.69
C GLN A 94 31.68 -8.81 3.81
N ASN A 95 32.44 -9.79 3.35
CA ASN A 95 31.94 -10.93 2.57
C ASN A 95 32.12 -12.22 3.38
N ILE A 96 31.02 -12.93 3.65
CA ILE A 96 31.05 -14.20 4.38
C ILE A 96 30.24 -15.23 3.60
N GLY A 97 30.87 -16.26 3.06
CA GLY A 97 30.20 -17.24 2.21
C GLY A 97 29.69 -16.61 0.92
N THR A 98 30.59 -16.24 0.00
CA THR A 98 30.20 -15.63 -1.29
C THR A 98 30.78 -16.37 -2.47
N ALA A 99 29.97 -16.60 -3.50
CA ALA A 99 30.41 -17.17 -4.78
C ALA A 99 30.08 -16.20 -5.92
N ASP A 100 31.04 -15.95 -6.79
CA ASP A 100 30.90 -15.08 -7.96
C ASP A 100 31.53 -15.75 -9.18
N ALA A 101 30.71 -16.09 -10.18
CA ALA A 101 31.16 -16.73 -11.41
C ALA A 101 30.17 -16.56 -12.56
N THR A 102 30.61 -16.72 -13.81
CA THR A 102 29.69 -16.71 -14.95
C THR A 102 28.67 -17.87 -14.86
N THR A 103 29.09 -19.03 -14.36
CA THR A 103 28.22 -20.20 -14.16
C THR A 103 28.48 -20.83 -12.80
N ILE A 104 27.40 -21.13 -12.07
CA ILE A 104 27.37 -21.75 -10.74
C ILE A 104 26.42 -22.95 -10.83
N SER A 105 26.86 -24.15 -10.46
CA SER A 105 26.03 -25.35 -10.60
C SER A 105 26.26 -26.41 -9.51
N GLY A 106 25.20 -26.78 -8.80
CA GLY A 106 25.27 -27.79 -7.74
C GLY A 106 26.01 -27.32 -6.48
N ASP A 107 26.07 -26.00 -6.26
CA ASP A 107 26.88 -25.41 -5.20
C ASP A 107 26.08 -25.24 -3.90
N THR A 108 26.74 -25.30 -2.76
CA THR A 108 26.11 -25.06 -1.45
C THR A 108 26.97 -24.12 -0.62
N ILE A 109 26.36 -23.04 -0.15
CA ILE A 109 26.94 -22.12 0.82
C ILE A 109 26.21 -22.26 2.14
N ASN A 110 26.91 -22.61 3.20
CA ASN A 110 26.38 -22.71 4.55
C ASN A 110 27.16 -21.79 5.50
N VAL A 111 26.48 -20.76 6.01
CA VAL A 111 27.06 -19.78 6.93
C VAL A 111 26.35 -19.86 8.28
N ASN A 112 27.12 -20.09 9.34
CA ASN A 112 26.65 -20.13 10.72
C ASN A 112 27.40 -19.11 11.58
N LEU A 113 26.67 -18.09 12.06
CA LEU A 113 27.15 -17.00 12.88
C LEU A 113 26.47 -17.09 14.25
N SER A 114 27.10 -17.80 15.18
CA SER A 114 26.52 -18.05 16.51
C SER A 114 26.46 -16.79 17.41
N GLY A 115 27.23 -15.76 17.09
CA GLY A 115 27.19 -14.44 17.73
C GLY A 115 26.87 -13.32 16.75
N ALA A 116 27.68 -12.27 16.71
CA ALA A 116 27.42 -11.07 15.92
C ALA A 116 28.33 -10.92 14.70
N ALA A 117 27.76 -10.56 13.56
CA ALA A 117 28.49 -10.02 12.41
C ALA A 117 28.21 -8.52 12.26
N VAL A 118 29.24 -7.71 12.45
CA VAL A 118 29.18 -6.24 12.44
C VAL A 118 30.03 -5.71 11.31
N ASN A 119 29.46 -4.85 10.47
CA ASN A 119 30.14 -4.07 9.46
C ASN A 119 29.83 -2.59 9.68
N ALA A 120 30.87 -1.76 9.81
CA ALA A 120 30.71 -0.35 10.16
C ALA A 120 31.56 0.58 9.29
N GLY A 121 30.97 1.65 8.78
CA GLY A 121 31.63 2.74 8.08
C GLY A 121 31.47 4.07 8.82
N ALA A 122 32.50 4.90 8.84
CA ALA A 122 32.38 6.29 9.27
C ALA A 122 33.28 7.23 8.45
N ALA A 123 32.76 8.38 8.03
CA ALA A 123 33.55 9.43 7.39
C ALA A 123 33.21 10.82 7.96
N LEU A 124 34.23 11.61 8.31
CA LEU A 124 34.05 13.01 8.72
C LEU A 124 33.90 13.95 7.50
N ALA A 125 34.78 13.84 6.51
CA ALA A 125 34.61 14.51 5.23
C ALA A 125 34.64 13.48 4.10
N GLY A 126 33.66 13.52 3.19
CA GLY A 126 33.53 12.59 2.06
C GLY A 126 32.48 11.48 2.27
N GLN A 127 32.54 10.44 1.44
CA GLN A 127 31.54 9.36 1.38
C GLN A 127 31.87 8.22 2.36
N SER A 128 30.85 7.66 3.03
CA SER A 128 31.00 6.44 3.82
C SER A 128 30.10 5.31 3.31
N THR A 129 30.68 4.16 3.00
CA THR A 129 29.97 3.00 2.44
C THR A 129 30.22 1.76 3.30
N ALA A 130 29.18 1.03 3.66
CA ALA A 130 29.26 -0.23 4.39
C ALA A 130 28.46 -1.31 3.63
N ILE A 131 29.15 -2.31 3.08
CA ILE A 131 28.56 -3.43 2.33
C ILE A 131 28.79 -4.73 3.12
N GLN A 132 27.71 -5.42 3.52
CA GLN A 132 27.75 -6.69 4.22
C GLN A 132 27.04 -7.77 3.41
N ASN A 133 27.80 -8.71 2.87
CA ASN A 133 27.31 -9.85 2.09
C ASN A 133 27.50 -11.15 2.89
N ILE A 134 26.40 -11.86 3.18
CA ILE A 134 26.41 -13.10 3.96
C ILE A 134 25.60 -14.17 3.22
N GLY A 135 26.27 -15.18 2.67
CA GLY A 135 25.61 -16.17 1.84
C GLY A 135 25.09 -15.53 0.54
N VAL A 136 25.99 -15.20 -0.38
CA VAL A 136 25.64 -14.56 -1.66
C VAL A 136 26.16 -15.35 -2.84
N MET A 137 25.34 -15.55 -3.86
CA MET A 137 25.75 -16.09 -5.16
C MET A 137 25.43 -15.07 -6.26
N SER A 138 26.41 -14.82 -7.12
CA SER A 138 26.26 -13.94 -8.28
C SER A 138 26.80 -14.63 -9.53
N GLY A 139 26.02 -14.62 -10.61
CA GLY A 139 26.46 -15.20 -11.87
C GLY A 139 25.46 -15.13 -13.00
N LYS A 140 25.91 -15.37 -14.24
CA LYS A 140 25.00 -15.34 -15.38
C LYS A 140 23.99 -16.50 -15.35
N SER A 141 24.44 -17.69 -14.97
CA SER A 141 23.60 -18.88 -14.84
C SER A 141 23.89 -19.60 -13.52
N ILE A 142 22.83 -19.87 -12.76
CA ILE A 142 22.88 -20.52 -11.46
C ILE A 142 21.86 -21.66 -11.46
N ASP A 143 22.30 -22.90 -11.25
CA ASP A 143 21.42 -24.07 -11.26
C ASP A 143 21.70 -25.03 -10.09
N GLY A 144 20.65 -25.64 -9.54
CA GLY A 144 20.74 -26.70 -8.53
C GLY A 144 21.51 -26.30 -7.27
N SER A 145 21.52 -25.01 -6.91
CA SER A 145 22.39 -24.45 -5.88
C SER A 145 21.62 -24.05 -4.62
N ALA A 146 22.28 -24.02 -3.46
CA ALA A 146 21.63 -23.74 -2.18
C ALA A 146 22.42 -22.79 -1.29
N ILE A 147 21.71 -21.88 -0.61
CA ILE A 147 22.26 -21.00 0.42
C ILE A 147 21.54 -21.27 1.74
N ARG A 148 22.31 -21.50 2.81
CA ARG A 148 21.82 -21.57 4.17
C ARG A 148 22.56 -20.56 5.04
N VAL A 149 21.83 -19.65 5.67
CA VAL A 149 22.39 -18.67 6.61
C VAL A 149 21.70 -18.81 7.96
N GLN A 150 22.49 -18.94 9.02
CA GLN A 150 22.01 -18.87 10.40
C GLN A 150 22.81 -17.82 11.15
N ALA A 151 22.15 -16.80 11.70
CA ALA A 151 22.83 -15.75 12.45
C ALA A 151 22.05 -15.31 13.70
N GLY A 152 22.80 -15.03 14.77
CA GLY A 152 22.26 -14.35 15.95
C GLY A 152 21.96 -12.88 15.63
N THR A 153 23.00 -12.09 15.41
CA THR A 153 22.88 -10.66 15.13
C THR A 153 23.71 -10.25 13.93
N LEU A 154 23.08 -9.53 13.00
CA LEU A 154 23.71 -8.89 11.86
C LEU A 154 23.55 -7.37 12.00
N SER A 155 24.64 -6.63 11.86
CA SER A 155 24.63 -5.18 11.93
C SER A 155 25.50 -4.60 10.83
N ASN A 156 24.91 -3.77 9.98
CA ASN A 156 25.59 -3.03 8.94
C ASN A 156 25.26 -1.55 9.10
N THR A 157 26.25 -0.73 9.43
CA THR A 157 26.00 0.67 9.79
C THR A 157 26.99 1.59 9.12
N THR A 158 26.54 2.78 8.72
CA THR A 158 27.43 3.80 8.20
C THR A 158 26.99 5.20 8.60
N ALA A 159 27.96 6.10 8.78
CA ALA A 159 27.69 7.51 9.04
C ALA A 159 28.67 8.41 8.28
N ALA A 160 28.15 9.51 7.73
CA ALA A 160 28.95 10.55 7.07
C ALA A 160 28.59 11.94 7.59
N LEU A 161 29.58 12.76 7.94
CA LEU A 161 29.33 14.14 8.36
C LEU A 161 29.26 15.07 7.14
N ALA A 162 30.33 15.27 6.37
CA ALA A 162 30.33 16.21 5.24
C ALA A 162 30.03 15.58 3.86
N GLY A 163 29.55 14.35 3.78
CA GLY A 163 29.23 13.67 2.51
C GLY A 163 28.10 12.65 2.61
N SER A 164 28.03 11.72 1.65
CA SER A 164 26.96 10.71 1.57
C SER A 164 27.28 9.43 2.35
N ALA A 165 26.26 8.76 2.85
CA ALA A 165 26.35 7.50 3.57
C ALA A 165 25.52 6.42 2.86
N ARG A 166 26.11 5.23 2.63
CA ARG A 166 25.42 4.09 2.00
C ARG A 166 25.65 2.78 2.74
N ALA A 167 24.59 2.15 3.24
CA ALA A 167 24.60 0.83 3.86
C ALA A 167 23.92 -0.18 2.93
N GLU A 168 24.60 -1.25 2.54
CA GLU A 168 24.02 -2.38 1.81
C GLU A 168 24.22 -3.67 2.61
N GLN A 169 23.13 -4.37 2.94
CA GLN A 169 23.18 -5.64 3.65
C GLN A 169 22.43 -6.71 2.86
N ASN A 170 23.18 -7.69 2.34
CA ASN A 170 22.67 -8.79 1.54
C ASN A 170 22.87 -10.11 2.30
N VAL A 171 21.78 -10.81 2.59
CA VAL A 171 21.82 -12.07 3.35
C VAL A 171 20.99 -13.13 2.66
N GLY A 172 21.63 -14.21 2.21
CA GLY A 172 20.94 -15.23 1.43
C GLY A 172 20.44 -14.63 0.11
N THR A 173 21.36 -14.13 -0.70
CA THR A 173 21.02 -13.42 -1.95
C THR A 173 21.55 -14.17 -3.16
N ILE A 174 20.72 -14.26 -4.21
CA ILE A 174 21.09 -14.81 -5.52
C ILE A 174 20.81 -13.76 -6.59
N VAL A 175 21.80 -13.46 -7.43
CA VAL A 175 21.66 -12.55 -8.56
C VAL A 175 22.16 -13.22 -9.83
N GLY A 176 21.34 -13.28 -10.87
CA GLY A 176 21.76 -13.77 -12.18
C GLY A 176 20.82 -13.52 -13.34
N ASP A 177 21.17 -13.99 -14.53
CA ASP A 177 20.27 -13.91 -15.69
C ASP A 177 19.35 -15.14 -15.73
N GLN A 178 19.88 -16.34 -15.47
CA GLN A 178 19.14 -17.61 -15.44
C GLN A 178 19.34 -18.28 -14.08
N VAL A 179 18.27 -18.47 -13.31
CA VAL A 179 18.34 -19.06 -11.97
C VAL A 179 17.36 -20.22 -11.84
N HIS A 180 17.82 -21.46 -11.71
CA HIS A 180 16.95 -22.64 -11.66
C HIS A 180 17.23 -23.54 -10.47
N ASN A 181 16.19 -24.18 -9.95
CA ASN A 181 16.30 -25.22 -8.92
C ASN A 181 17.10 -24.78 -7.67
N VAL A 182 16.95 -23.52 -7.24
CA VAL A 182 17.71 -22.98 -6.11
C VAL A 182 16.90 -22.97 -4.82
N SER A 183 17.60 -23.07 -3.69
CA SER A 183 16.99 -22.98 -2.37
C SER A 183 17.77 -22.03 -1.46
N ILE A 184 17.04 -21.12 -0.80
CA ILE A 184 17.57 -20.18 0.19
C ILE A 184 16.86 -20.43 1.53
N ASP A 185 17.61 -20.69 2.59
CA ASP A 185 17.11 -20.81 3.97
C ASP A 185 17.86 -19.82 4.87
N VAL A 186 17.20 -18.73 5.23
CA VAL A 186 17.75 -17.65 6.07
C VAL A 186 17.08 -17.69 7.43
N LYS A 187 17.87 -17.84 8.49
CA LYS A 187 17.43 -17.74 9.89
C LYS A 187 18.24 -16.69 10.62
N VAL A 188 17.62 -15.56 10.96
CA VAL A 188 18.30 -14.43 11.62
C VAL A 188 17.46 -13.90 12.79
N ASN A 189 18.01 -13.86 14.00
CA ASN A 189 17.26 -13.32 15.14
C ASN A 189 17.17 -11.79 15.10
N THR A 190 18.25 -11.10 14.71
CA THR A 190 18.26 -9.65 14.59
C THR A 190 19.12 -9.20 13.41
N ALA A 191 18.57 -8.36 12.54
CA ALA A 191 19.34 -7.70 11.48
C ALA A 191 19.08 -6.20 11.51
N VAL A 192 20.14 -5.41 11.56
CA VAL A 192 20.09 -3.95 11.53
C VAL A 192 20.93 -3.45 10.37
N ASN A 193 20.31 -2.66 9.50
CA ASN A 193 21.00 -1.92 8.44
C ASN A 193 20.69 -0.43 8.62
N ALA A 194 21.71 0.41 8.77
CA ALA A 194 21.49 1.82 9.05
C ALA A 194 22.49 2.74 8.33
N SER A 195 21.99 3.86 7.80
CA SER A 195 22.80 4.93 7.25
C SER A 195 22.42 6.29 7.84
N ALA A 196 23.41 7.15 8.08
CA ALA A 196 23.19 8.51 8.54
C ALA A 196 24.11 9.50 7.83
N ALA A 197 23.59 10.63 7.36
CA ALA A 197 24.36 11.69 6.73
C ALA A 197 23.99 13.09 7.25
N LEU A 198 24.97 13.94 7.54
CA LEU A 198 24.69 15.34 7.91
C LEU A 198 24.58 16.23 6.65
N ALA A 199 25.63 16.32 5.83
CA ALA A 199 25.62 17.21 4.66
C ALA A 199 25.14 16.55 3.36
N GLY A 200 25.24 15.22 3.24
CA GLY A 200 24.89 14.47 2.03
C GLY A 200 23.62 13.62 2.16
N SER A 201 23.43 12.71 1.20
CA SER A 201 22.35 11.71 1.21
C SER A 201 22.69 10.49 2.06
N ALA A 202 21.67 9.84 2.62
CA ALA A 202 21.78 8.59 3.37
C ALA A 202 20.94 7.51 2.68
N VAL A 203 21.55 6.37 2.33
CA VAL A 203 20.88 5.25 1.66
C VAL A 203 21.10 3.97 2.47
N ALA A 204 20.05 3.24 2.79
CA ALA A 204 20.11 1.95 3.47
C ALA A 204 19.31 0.90 2.67
N VAL A 205 20.01 -0.05 2.06
CA VAL A 205 19.43 -1.18 1.31
C VAL A 205 19.65 -2.47 2.10
N GLN A 206 18.59 -3.21 2.35
CA GLN A 206 18.63 -4.46 3.12
C GLN A 206 17.83 -5.56 2.42
N ASP A 207 18.55 -6.57 1.93
CA ASP A 207 18.02 -7.69 1.18
C ASP A 207 18.23 -8.98 1.98
N LEU A 208 17.14 -9.64 2.38
CA LEU A 208 17.16 -10.88 3.16
C LEU A 208 16.37 -11.98 2.44
N GLY A 209 17.04 -13.00 1.91
CA GLY A 209 16.40 -14.03 1.11
C GLY A 209 16.01 -13.53 -0.29
N TYR A 210 16.86 -12.73 -0.92
CA TYR A 210 16.53 -12.04 -2.18
C TYR A 210 16.98 -12.83 -3.41
N VAL A 211 16.16 -12.84 -4.46
CA VAL A 211 16.49 -13.42 -5.77
C VAL A 211 16.19 -12.39 -6.87
N ALA A 212 17.22 -12.03 -7.62
CA ALA A 212 17.09 -11.27 -8.85
C ALA A 212 17.49 -12.16 -10.03
N ALA A 213 16.54 -12.42 -10.93
CA ALA A 213 16.75 -13.24 -12.12
C ALA A 213 16.12 -12.58 -13.34
N ALA A 214 16.65 -12.76 -14.55
CA ALA A 214 15.86 -12.44 -15.75
C ALA A 214 14.85 -13.57 -16.02
N ASN A 215 15.30 -14.82 -15.91
CA ASN A 215 14.47 -16.01 -15.95
C ASN A 215 14.78 -16.89 -14.73
N SER A 216 13.75 -17.34 -14.02
CA SER A 216 13.89 -18.27 -12.92
C SER A 216 12.91 -19.44 -12.98
N ASP A 217 13.20 -20.55 -12.30
CA ASP A 217 12.24 -21.67 -12.17
C ASP A 217 12.58 -22.47 -10.91
N ASN A 218 11.54 -22.95 -10.22
CA ASN A 218 11.66 -23.82 -9.04
C ASN A 218 12.56 -23.20 -7.95
N ILE A 219 12.26 -21.95 -7.58
CA ILE A 219 12.95 -21.20 -6.52
C ILE A 219 12.24 -21.43 -5.19
N LYS A 220 13.01 -21.74 -4.15
CA LYS A 220 12.49 -21.89 -2.79
C LYS A 220 13.19 -20.93 -1.84
N VAL A 221 12.45 -19.97 -1.31
CA VAL A 221 12.96 -19.01 -0.33
C VAL A 221 12.24 -19.21 1.00
N LYS A 222 13.00 -19.52 2.04
CA LYS A 222 12.52 -19.59 3.42
C LYS A 222 13.26 -18.60 4.29
N ALA A 223 12.52 -17.67 4.90
CA ALA A 223 13.07 -16.65 5.79
C ALA A 223 12.41 -16.73 7.17
N ASN A 224 13.18 -17.11 8.20
CA ASN A 224 12.76 -17.11 9.60
C ASN A 224 13.51 -16.04 10.38
N LEU A 225 12.84 -14.92 10.60
CA LEU A 225 13.43 -13.67 11.04
C LEU A 225 12.85 -13.24 12.39
N GLY A 226 13.70 -12.75 13.29
CA GLY A 226 13.26 -12.13 14.53
C GLY A 226 12.89 -10.67 14.28
N THR A 227 13.78 -9.76 14.69
CA THR A 227 13.60 -8.30 14.52
C THR A 227 14.51 -7.77 13.43
N ILE A 228 13.91 -7.16 12.41
CA ILE A 228 14.62 -6.65 11.24
C ILE A 228 14.39 -5.14 11.16
N VAL A 229 15.47 -4.37 11.09
CA VAL A 229 15.45 -2.91 11.07
C VAL A 229 16.30 -2.42 9.90
N ASN A 230 15.70 -1.61 9.05
CA ASN A 230 16.38 -0.83 8.03
C ASN A 230 16.07 0.65 8.25
N ALA A 231 17.11 1.49 8.32
CA ALA A 231 16.93 2.89 8.66
C ALA A 231 17.88 3.81 7.88
N SER A 232 17.38 4.95 7.43
CA SER A 232 18.21 6.03 6.89
C SER A 232 17.82 7.39 7.49
N ALA A 233 18.82 8.22 7.75
CA ALA A 233 18.61 9.57 8.25
C ALA A 233 19.54 10.58 7.57
N ALA A 234 18.99 11.68 7.07
CA ALA A 234 19.77 12.75 6.44
C ALA A 234 19.38 14.13 6.99
N LEU A 235 20.35 15.00 7.25
CA LEU A 235 20.05 16.40 7.62
C LEU A 235 19.88 17.26 6.37
N ALA A 236 20.91 17.43 5.54
CA ALA A 236 20.86 18.31 4.38
C ALA A 236 20.44 17.62 3.07
N GLY A 237 20.69 16.31 2.94
CA GLY A 237 20.36 15.52 1.75
C GLY A 237 19.09 14.68 1.88
N ALA A 238 18.86 13.84 0.87
CA ALA A 238 17.77 12.85 0.86
C ALA A 238 18.11 11.61 1.70
N ALA A 239 17.08 10.99 2.29
CA ALA A 239 17.19 9.74 3.04
C ALA A 239 16.36 8.64 2.36
N GLU A 240 16.98 7.51 2.02
CA GLU A 240 16.33 6.38 1.35
C GLU A 240 16.55 5.09 2.14
N ALA A 241 15.47 4.37 2.45
CA ALA A 241 15.50 3.09 3.14
C ALA A 241 14.72 2.06 2.32
N GLU A 242 15.42 1.10 1.76
CA GLU A 242 14.88 0.00 0.96
C GLU A 242 15.10 -1.33 1.68
N GLN A 243 14.02 -2.02 1.99
CA GLN A 243 14.04 -3.31 2.68
C GLN A 243 13.27 -4.34 1.86
N GLN A 244 13.97 -5.37 1.40
CA GLN A 244 13.41 -6.49 0.65
C GLN A 244 13.62 -7.78 1.44
N ILE A 245 12.53 -8.45 1.80
CA ILE A 245 12.56 -9.69 2.56
C ILE A 245 11.83 -10.75 1.76
N ALA A 246 12.56 -11.80 1.38
CA ALA A 246 12.06 -12.90 0.56
C ALA A 246 11.36 -12.39 -0.71
N THR A 247 12.06 -11.53 -1.44
CA THR A 247 11.61 -10.97 -2.71
C THR A 247 12.24 -11.75 -3.85
N VAL A 248 11.42 -12.12 -4.84
CA VAL A 248 11.84 -12.71 -6.11
C VAL A 248 11.40 -11.75 -7.22
N THR A 249 12.34 -11.37 -8.09
CA THR A 249 12.07 -10.52 -9.24
C THR A 249 12.59 -11.17 -10.51
N GLY A 250 11.76 -11.26 -11.55
CA GLY A 250 12.15 -11.80 -12.85
C GLY A 250 11.12 -11.64 -13.96
N SER A 251 11.26 -12.41 -15.04
CA SER A 251 10.40 -12.31 -16.23
C SER A 251 9.54 -13.58 -16.39
N ASP A 252 10.12 -14.77 -16.38
CA ASP A 252 9.46 -16.02 -16.79
C ASP A 252 9.43 -17.08 -15.69
N ASP A 253 9.12 -16.68 -14.46
CA ASP A 253 9.33 -17.53 -13.31
C ASP A 253 8.13 -18.42 -12.99
N ARG A 254 8.40 -19.65 -12.56
CA ARG A 254 7.37 -20.67 -12.25
C ARG A 254 7.77 -21.47 -11.02
N ASN A 255 6.76 -22.05 -10.37
CA ASN A 255 6.94 -22.99 -9.27
C ASN A 255 7.70 -22.40 -8.07
N LEU A 256 7.38 -21.15 -7.74
CA LEU A 256 8.03 -20.44 -6.65
C LEU A 256 7.39 -20.77 -5.31
N ASN A 257 8.22 -20.93 -4.30
CA ASN A 257 7.77 -21.13 -2.93
C ASN A 257 8.50 -20.18 -2.00
N VAL A 258 7.78 -19.16 -1.54
CA VAL A 258 8.26 -18.11 -0.66
C VAL A 258 7.55 -18.24 0.68
N ASP A 259 8.29 -18.60 1.74
CA ASP A 259 7.78 -18.74 3.11
C ASP A 259 8.54 -17.81 4.07
N VAL A 260 7.83 -16.82 4.59
CA VAL A 260 8.36 -15.81 5.51
C VAL A 260 7.70 -15.95 6.87
N THR A 261 8.50 -16.06 7.92
CA THR A 261 8.08 -15.89 9.30
C THR A 261 8.92 -14.80 9.94
N LEU A 262 8.28 -13.74 10.42
CA LEU A 262 8.97 -12.60 11.04
C LEU A 262 8.33 -12.15 12.35
N ALA A 263 9.13 -11.79 13.36
CA ALA A 263 8.60 -11.23 14.60
C ALA A 263 8.33 -9.73 14.50
N SER A 264 9.19 -8.97 13.82
CA SER A 264 8.98 -7.54 13.55
C SER A 264 9.85 -7.10 12.37
N ALA A 265 9.30 -6.29 11.48
CA ALA A 265 10.05 -5.60 10.42
C ALA A 265 9.79 -4.10 10.50
N VAL A 266 10.85 -3.30 10.53
CA VAL A 266 10.80 -1.84 10.54
C VAL A 266 11.67 -1.32 9.41
N ASN A 267 11.09 -0.50 8.55
CA ASN A 267 11.79 0.25 7.53
C ASN A 267 11.50 1.74 7.71
N ALA A 268 12.53 2.56 7.90
CA ALA A 268 12.34 3.97 8.26
C ALA A 268 13.30 4.89 7.52
N SER A 269 12.80 6.01 7.02
CA SER A 269 13.62 7.10 6.45
C SER A 269 13.24 8.44 7.07
N ALA A 270 14.24 9.27 7.35
CA ALA A 270 14.02 10.61 7.90
C ALA A 270 14.96 11.64 7.26
N ALA A 271 14.41 12.74 6.76
CA ALA A 271 15.19 13.83 6.18
C ALA A 271 14.80 15.19 6.78
N LEU A 272 15.76 16.07 7.06
CA LEU A 272 15.41 17.44 7.46
C LEU A 272 15.20 18.33 6.23
N ALA A 273 16.20 18.50 5.38
CA ALA A 273 16.13 19.39 4.22
C ALA A 273 15.74 18.69 2.91
N GLY A 274 16.06 17.39 2.78
CA GLY A 274 15.79 16.61 1.57
C GLY A 274 14.50 15.77 1.65
N ALA A 275 14.30 14.93 0.62
CA ALA A 275 13.20 13.97 0.59
C ALA A 275 13.51 12.72 1.42
N ALA A 276 12.47 12.09 1.98
CA ALA A 276 12.55 10.83 2.70
C ALA A 276 11.75 9.75 1.96
N LYS A 277 12.37 8.62 1.63
CA LYS A 277 11.75 7.49 0.94
C LYS A 277 11.97 6.20 1.72
N ALA A 278 10.89 5.50 2.06
CA ALA A 278 10.91 4.18 2.68
C ALA A 278 10.14 3.17 1.82
N THR A 279 10.84 2.24 1.19
CA THR A 279 10.27 1.13 0.42
C THR A 279 10.45 -0.17 1.19
N GLN A 280 9.36 -0.86 1.53
CA GLN A 280 9.38 -2.14 2.24
C GLN A 280 8.62 -3.19 1.44
N GLN A 281 9.29 -4.28 1.09
CA GLN A 281 8.75 -5.43 0.39
C GLN A 281 8.98 -6.68 1.23
N ILE A 282 7.92 -7.40 1.58
CA ILE A 282 8.00 -8.63 2.37
C ILE A 282 7.16 -9.70 1.70
N GLY A 283 7.82 -10.74 1.21
CA GLY A 283 7.19 -11.79 0.42
C GLY A 283 6.60 -11.16 -0.84
N VAL A 284 7.44 -10.88 -1.83
CA VAL A 284 7.01 -10.29 -3.11
C VAL A 284 7.54 -11.15 -4.24
N ILE A 285 6.67 -11.42 -5.21
CA ILE A 285 6.95 -12.14 -6.44
C ILE A 285 6.60 -11.18 -7.58
N ALA A 286 7.59 -10.62 -8.26
CA ALA A 286 7.39 -9.63 -9.31
C ALA A 286 7.91 -10.15 -10.65
N GLU A 287 7.01 -10.73 -11.43
CA GLU A 287 7.33 -11.57 -12.60
C GLU A 287 6.31 -11.46 -13.71
N THR A 288 6.73 -11.57 -14.98
CA THR A 288 5.77 -11.47 -16.08
C THR A 288 4.85 -12.69 -16.19
N GLY A 289 5.18 -13.87 -15.65
CA GLY A 289 4.39 -15.12 -15.84
C GLY A 289 4.26 -16.05 -14.63
N ALA A 290 3.79 -15.54 -13.49
CA ALA A 290 3.57 -16.31 -12.26
C ALA A 290 2.67 -17.55 -12.49
N SER A 291 3.14 -18.73 -12.10
CA SER A 291 2.40 -19.98 -12.26
C SER A 291 2.79 -21.01 -11.20
N ASN A 292 1.79 -21.57 -10.53
CA ASN A 292 1.96 -22.56 -9.46
C ASN A 292 2.81 -22.00 -8.30
N ASP A 293 2.62 -20.72 -7.98
CA ASP A 293 3.39 -20.02 -6.97
C ASP A 293 2.69 -20.02 -5.62
N THR A 294 3.51 -20.17 -4.58
CA THR A 294 3.05 -20.18 -3.20
C THR A 294 3.80 -19.13 -2.40
N LEU A 295 3.04 -18.20 -1.83
CA LEU A 295 3.55 -17.08 -1.06
C LEU A 295 2.89 -17.08 0.32
N SER A 296 3.70 -17.28 1.36
CA SER A 296 3.26 -17.29 2.76
C SER A 296 4.04 -16.24 3.55
N VAL A 297 3.34 -15.31 4.18
CA VAL A 297 3.91 -14.29 5.07
C VAL A 297 3.24 -14.37 6.42
N GLN A 298 4.02 -14.66 7.45
CA GLN A 298 3.58 -14.65 8.85
C GLN A 298 4.37 -13.60 9.61
N ALA A 299 3.66 -12.64 10.20
CA ALA A 299 4.28 -11.57 10.97
C ALA A 299 3.56 -11.33 12.30
N ARG A 300 4.26 -10.73 13.27
CA ARG A 300 3.58 -10.11 14.41
C ARG A 300 3.32 -8.62 14.18
N ARG A 301 4.31 -7.85 13.70
CA ARG A 301 4.17 -6.42 13.39
C ARG A 301 5.03 -6.02 12.20
N VAL A 302 4.54 -5.10 11.38
CA VAL A 302 5.26 -4.57 10.23
C VAL A 302 5.06 -3.07 10.15
N THR A 303 6.15 -2.31 10.08
CA THR A 303 6.13 -0.85 10.08
C THR A 303 7.01 -0.30 8.96
N ASN A 304 6.46 0.62 8.18
CA ASN A 304 7.17 1.40 7.19
C ASN A 304 6.91 2.89 7.42
N ALA A 305 7.96 3.71 7.45
CA ALA A 305 7.83 5.12 7.82
C ALA A 305 8.78 6.02 7.03
N ALA A 306 8.27 7.15 6.55
CA ALA A 306 9.06 8.22 5.94
C ALA A 306 8.68 9.56 6.56
N ALA A 307 9.69 10.36 6.92
CA ALA A 307 9.47 11.69 7.49
C ALA A 307 10.41 12.73 6.88
N ALA A 308 9.87 13.87 6.44
CA ALA A 308 10.63 14.99 5.90
C ALA A 308 10.20 16.32 6.54
N LEU A 309 11.13 17.24 6.82
CA LEU A 309 10.76 18.60 7.22
C LEU A 309 10.57 19.49 5.99
N ALA A 310 11.61 19.74 5.21
CA ALA A 310 11.56 20.64 4.06
C ALA A 310 11.25 19.92 2.72
N GLY A 311 11.51 18.61 2.63
CA GLY A 311 11.25 17.81 1.43
C GLY A 311 9.93 17.04 1.47
N SER A 312 9.74 16.16 0.47
CA SER A 312 8.63 15.21 0.41
C SER A 312 8.93 13.93 1.19
N ALA A 313 7.87 13.23 1.64
CA ALA A 313 7.96 11.93 2.30
C ALA A 313 7.15 10.88 1.53
N SER A 314 7.76 9.73 1.25
CA SER A 314 7.10 8.62 0.56
C SER A 314 7.36 7.30 1.27
N ALA A 315 6.29 6.61 1.65
CA ALA A 315 6.33 5.31 2.30
C ALA A 315 5.53 4.30 1.45
N THR A 316 6.23 3.34 0.83
CA THR A 316 5.63 2.26 0.03
C THR A 316 5.83 0.94 0.74
N GLN A 317 4.75 0.22 1.03
CA GLN A 317 4.77 -1.06 1.73
C GLN A 317 4.00 -2.12 0.94
N GLN A 318 4.66 -3.22 0.60
CA GLN A 318 4.11 -4.36 -0.13
C GLN A 318 4.32 -5.63 0.69
N LEU A 319 3.24 -6.29 1.09
CA LEU A 319 3.26 -7.50 1.92
C LEU A 319 2.47 -8.61 1.25
N GLY A 320 3.13 -9.70 0.86
CA GLY A 320 2.45 -10.79 0.15
C GLY A 320 1.87 -10.32 -1.18
N VAL A 321 2.72 -9.81 -2.08
CA VAL A 321 2.31 -9.30 -3.39
C VAL A 321 2.82 -10.20 -4.49
N ILE A 322 1.96 -10.52 -5.45
CA ILE A 322 2.34 -11.10 -6.72
C ILE A 322 1.98 -10.08 -7.81
N SER A 323 2.93 -9.72 -8.67
CA SER A 323 2.69 -8.75 -9.75
C SER A 323 3.26 -9.24 -11.08
N GLY A 324 2.54 -9.06 -12.19
CA GLY A 324 2.91 -9.67 -13.46
C GLY A 324 1.97 -9.48 -14.65
N THR A 325 2.14 -10.28 -15.70
CA THR A 325 1.13 -10.33 -16.79
C THR A 325 0.09 -11.41 -16.54
N GLN A 326 0.45 -12.50 -15.89
CA GLN A 326 -0.43 -13.64 -15.62
C GLN A 326 -0.09 -14.24 -14.25
N ALA A 327 -1.12 -14.73 -13.54
CA ALA A 327 -1.00 -15.60 -12.37
C ALA A 327 -1.94 -16.79 -12.49
N THR A 328 -1.39 -17.99 -12.59
CA THR A 328 -2.16 -19.25 -12.67
C THR A 328 -1.88 -20.15 -11.48
N ASP A 329 -2.90 -20.77 -10.91
CA ASP A 329 -2.78 -21.77 -9.83
C ASP A 329 -1.95 -21.26 -8.62
N SER A 330 -2.07 -19.97 -8.32
CA SER A 330 -1.21 -19.29 -7.33
C SER A 330 -1.94 -19.03 -6.01
N THR A 331 -1.20 -19.11 -4.91
CA THR A 331 -1.74 -18.90 -3.55
C THR A 331 -0.94 -17.84 -2.80
N VAL A 332 -1.65 -16.85 -2.26
CA VAL A 332 -1.11 -15.83 -1.37
C VAL A 332 -1.75 -15.97 0.01
N ALA A 333 -0.93 -16.22 1.03
CA ALA A 333 -1.35 -16.33 2.41
C ALA A 333 -0.58 -15.32 3.28
N VAL A 334 -1.27 -14.34 3.83
CA VAL A 334 -0.68 -13.32 4.70
C VAL A 334 -1.38 -13.38 6.06
N ASN A 335 -0.62 -13.56 7.15
CA ASN A 335 -1.14 -13.62 8.51
C ASN A 335 -0.28 -12.74 9.44
N ILE A 336 -0.80 -11.57 9.79
CA ILE A 336 -0.15 -10.60 10.65
C ILE A 336 -0.92 -10.50 11.96
N ARG A 337 -0.39 -11.06 13.05
CA ARG A 337 -1.12 -11.14 14.32
C ARG A 337 -1.42 -9.78 14.96
N GLY A 338 -0.59 -8.78 14.70
CA GLY A 338 -0.71 -7.43 15.22
C GLY A 338 -0.87 -6.42 14.09
N ASP A 339 -0.17 -5.30 14.22
CA ASP A 339 -0.41 -4.12 13.38
C ASP A 339 0.47 -4.11 12.13
N VAL A 340 -0.13 -3.63 11.05
CA VAL A 340 0.54 -3.21 9.82
C VAL A 340 0.43 -1.71 9.70
N THR A 341 1.56 -1.00 9.70
CA THR A 341 1.59 0.46 9.72
C THR A 341 2.43 1.01 8.58
N ASN A 342 1.89 1.99 7.85
CA ASN A 342 2.63 2.76 6.85
C ASN A 342 2.38 4.25 7.06
N VAL A 343 3.45 5.02 7.25
CA VAL A 343 3.35 6.44 7.58
C VAL A 343 4.25 7.27 6.69
N ALA A 344 3.72 8.35 6.15
CA ALA A 344 4.50 9.41 5.51
C ALA A 344 4.18 10.77 6.15
N ALA A 345 5.18 11.56 6.51
CA ALA A 345 4.95 12.90 7.07
C ALA A 345 5.90 13.92 6.45
N ALA A 346 5.39 15.03 5.96
CA ALA A 346 6.14 16.13 5.39
C ALA A 346 5.63 17.47 5.94
N LEU A 347 6.51 18.38 6.37
CA LEU A 347 6.07 19.72 6.77
C LEU A 347 5.90 20.63 5.53
N ALA A 348 6.96 20.83 4.75
CA ALA A 348 6.92 21.72 3.58
C ALA A 348 6.55 21.00 2.27
N GLY A 349 6.80 19.69 2.18
CA GLY A 349 6.52 18.89 0.98
C GLY A 349 5.21 18.09 1.04
N SER A 350 4.99 17.26 0.03
CA SER A 350 3.92 16.26 0.01
C SER A 350 4.31 14.99 0.76
N ALA A 351 3.31 14.31 1.33
CA ALA A 351 3.45 13.02 1.99
C ALA A 351 2.57 11.98 1.30
N SER A 352 3.14 10.81 0.98
CA SER A 352 2.42 9.70 0.34
C SER A 352 2.69 8.37 1.04
N SER A 353 1.62 7.67 1.43
CA SER A 353 1.64 6.33 1.99
C SER A 353 0.87 5.39 1.08
N LEU A 354 1.57 4.43 0.47
CA LEU A 354 0.98 3.35 -0.34
C LEU A 354 1.17 2.00 0.37
N GLN A 355 0.06 1.31 0.65
CA GLN A 355 0.05 -0.04 1.19
C GLN A 355 -0.63 -1.01 0.22
N GLN A 356 0.06 -2.10 -0.10
CA GLN A 356 -0.48 -3.24 -0.83
C GLN A 356 -0.25 -4.49 0.02
N ILE A 357 -1.33 -5.12 0.47
CA ILE A 357 -1.27 -6.26 1.40
C ILE A 357 -2.11 -7.39 0.83
N GLY A 358 -1.48 -8.52 0.49
CA GLY A 358 -2.17 -9.64 -0.15
C GLY A 358 -2.68 -9.29 -1.55
N VAL A 359 -1.92 -8.51 -2.33
CA VAL A 359 -2.37 -8.01 -3.64
C VAL A 359 -1.86 -8.90 -4.76
N LEU A 360 -2.74 -9.17 -5.72
CA LEU A 360 -2.38 -9.73 -7.01
C LEU A 360 -2.60 -8.66 -8.10
N ASP A 361 -1.52 -8.18 -8.70
CA ASP A 361 -1.55 -7.16 -9.77
C ASP A 361 -1.09 -7.81 -11.08
N THR A 362 -2.04 -8.42 -11.81
CA THR A 362 -1.74 -9.24 -12.99
C THR A 362 -2.73 -9.02 -14.11
N GLY A 363 -2.27 -8.97 -15.36
CA GLY A 363 -3.17 -8.91 -16.52
C GLY A 363 -4.24 -10.03 -16.57
N MET A 364 -3.95 -11.21 -16.03
CA MET A 364 -4.89 -12.32 -15.92
C MET A 364 -4.67 -13.14 -14.64
N ALA A 365 -5.72 -13.38 -13.84
CA ALA A 365 -5.69 -14.28 -12.69
C ALA A 365 -6.56 -15.53 -12.93
N LYS A 366 -6.00 -16.74 -12.77
CA LYS A 366 -6.77 -17.99 -12.89
C LYS A 366 -6.45 -18.96 -11.76
N ASN A 367 -7.48 -19.52 -11.12
CA ASN A 367 -7.35 -20.45 -10.01
C ASN A 367 -6.49 -19.87 -8.86
N VAL A 368 -6.79 -18.62 -8.47
CA VAL A 368 -6.02 -17.89 -7.46
C VAL A 368 -6.74 -17.94 -6.13
N ASN A 369 -5.97 -18.12 -5.05
CA ASN A 369 -6.46 -18.04 -3.69
C ASN A 369 -5.66 -17.03 -2.86
N ILE A 370 -6.34 -16.01 -2.34
CA ILE A 370 -5.80 -15.02 -1.43
C ILE A 370 -6.45 -15.21 -0.07
N SER A 371 -5.63 -15.46 0.96
CA SER A 371 -6.04 -15.54 2.36
C SER A 371 -5.27 -14.51 3.17
N LEU A 372 -5.95 -13.51 3.69
CA LEU A 372 -5.35 -12.42 4.47
C LEU A 372 -5.96 -12.38 5.88
N ALA A 373 -5.10 -12.34 6.89
CA ALA A 373 -5.47 -12.00 8.25
C ALA A 373 -4.55 -10.92 8.83
N ALA A 374 -5.10 -9.89 9.45
CA ALA A 374 -4.32 -8.84 10.13
C ALA A 374 -5.01 -8.36 11.42
N GLY A 375 -4.23 -8.03 12.45
CA GLY A 375 -4.76 -7.49 13.71
C GLY A 375 -5.29 -6.06 13.56
N SER A 376 -4.54 -5.19 12.89
CA SER A 376 -5.01 -3.89 12.42
C SER A 376 -4.18 -3.44 11.22
N ILE A 377 -4.74 -2.59 10.37
CA ILE A 377 -4.04 -1.99 9.23
C ILE A 377 -4.21 -0.47 9.31
N SER A 378 -3.10 0.26 9.38
CA SER A 378 -3.11 1.72 9.49
C SER A 378 -2.19 2.37 8.47
N GLY A 379 -2.73 3.36 7.78
CA GLY A 379 -2.06 4.19 6.80
C GLY A 379 -2.24 5.65 7.19
N ALA A 380 -1.15 6.39 7.28
CA ALA A 380 -1.21 7.80 7.63
C ALA A 380 -0.30 8.62 6.71
N SER A 381 -0.81 9.75 6.25
CA SER A 381 -0.03 10.73 5.52
C SER A 381 -0.38 12.15 5.96
N ALA A 382 0.64 12.97 6.18
CA ALA A 382 0.44 14.37 6.56
C ALA A 382 1.41 15.28 5.82
N GLY A 383 0.89 16.19 5.00
CA GLY A 383 1.55 17.34 4.41
C GLY A 383 1.00 18.63 5.02
N LEU A 384 1.81 19.43 5.72
CA LEU A 384 1.30 20.72 6.25
C LEU A 384 1.13 21.74 5.10
N VAL A 385 2.19 21.93 4.31
CA VAL A 385 2.16 22.83 3.14
C VAL A 385 1.76 22.06 1.88
N GLY A 386 2.16 20.80 1.75
CA GLY A 386 1.82 19.94 0.61
C GLY A 386 0.54 19.13 0.79
N SER A 387 0.35 18.12 -0.07
CA SER A 387 -0.72 17.13 0.05
C SER A 387 -0.34 15.97 0.99
N GLY A 388 -1.35 15.33 1.57
CA GLY A 388 -1.20 14.05 2.26
C GLY A 388 -2.08 13.00 1.58
N SER A 389 -1.47 11.95 1.02
CA SER A 389 -2.19 10.85 0.36
C SER A 389 -1.93 9.50 1.02
N VAL A 390 -2.99 8.78 1.39
CA VAL A 390 -3.00 7.37 1.78
C VAL A 390 -3.75 6.57 0.74
N VAL A 391 -3.15 5.46 0.30
CA VAL A 391 -3.81 4.44 -0.51
C VAL A 391 -3.54 3.08 0.12
N GLN A 392 -4.59 2.36 0.47
CA GLN A 392 -4.55 1.01 1.01
C GLN A 392 -5.29 0.06 0.08
N GLN A 393 -4.57 -0.89 -0.50
CA GLN A 393 -5.10 -2.00 -1.27
C GLN A 393 -4.88 -3.28 -0.48
N ILE A 394 -5.97 -3.87 0.00
CA ILE A 394 -5.94 -4.96 0.97
C ILE A 394 -6.71 -6.13 0.36
N ALA A 395 -6.01 -7.22 0.08
CA ALA A 395 -6.55 -8.40 -0.59
C ALA A 395 -7.26 -8.06 -1.90
N ALA A 396 -6.55 -7.35 -2.79
CA ALA A 396 -7.09 -6.92 -4.08
C ALA A 396 -6.53 -7.78 -5.22
N VAL A 397 -7.36 -8.08 -6.21
CA VAL A 397 -6.96 -8.63 -7.51
C VAL A 397 -7.24 -7.59 -8.57
N LEU A 398 -6.19 -7.16 -9.25
CA LEU A 398 -6.24 -6.15 -10.29
C LEU A 398 -5.82 -6.82 -11.60
N GLY A 399 -6.74 -6.95 -12.54
CA GLY A 399 -6.46 -7.62 -13.81
C GLY A 399 -7.36 -7.20 -14.96
N SER A 400 -7.23 -7.91 -16.07
CA SER A 400 -8.10 -7.76 -17.25
C SER A 400 -9.05 -8.94 -17.40
N SER A 401 -8.61 -10.16 -17.05
CA SER A 401 -9.42 -11.37 -17.16
C SER A 401 -9.16 -12.30 -15.97
N ASP A 402 -10.17 -12.46 -15.11
CA ASP A 402 -10.03 -13.21 -13.86
C ASP A 402 -11.03 -14.38 -13.80
N SER A 403 -10.58 -15.56 -13.35
CA SER A 403 -11.42 -16.75 -13.25
C SER A 403 -11.05 -17.64 -12.07
N ASN A 404 -12.05 -18.21 -11.39
CA ASN A 404 -11.85 -19.06 -10.21
C ASN A 404 -10.99 -18.37 -9.13
N VAL A 405 -11.33 -17.12 -8.80
CA VAL A 405 -10.60 -16.31 -7.82
C VAL A 405 -11.30 -16.40 -6.48
N LYS A 406 -10.55 -16.76 -5.44
CA LYS A 406 -11.04 -16.76 -4.06
C LYS A 406 -10.25 -15.79 -3.21
N VAL A 407 -10.95 -14.86 -2.58
CA VAL A 407 -10.39 -13.87 -1.67
C VAL A 407 -11.05 -14.04 -0.30
N ASN A 408 -10.26 -14.33 0.74
CA ASN A 408 -10.73 -14.44 2.11
C ASN A 408 -9.93 -13.51 3.02
N VAL A 409 -10.62 -12.63 3.72
CA VAL A 409 -10.04 -11.51 4.45
C VAL A 409 -10.60 -11.49 5.87
N ASN A 410 -9.73 -11.48 6.87
CA ASN A 410 -10.09 -11.37 8.28
C ASN A 410 -9.23 -10.31 8.98
N LEU A 411 -9.79 -9.13 9.18
CA LEU A 411 -9.09 -7.96 9.68
C LEU A 411 -9.68 -7.55 11.03
N GLY A 412 -8.84 -6.98 11.90
CA GLY A 412 -9.35 -6.08 12.92
C GLY A 412 -9.71 -4.73 12.31
N ASP A 413 -9.22 -3.65 12.91
CA ASP A 413 -9.58 -2.31 12.47
C ASP A 413 -8.72 -1.86 11.29
N VAL A 414 -9.32 -1.13 10.35
CA VAL A 414 -8.63 -0.53 9.19
C VAL A 414 -8.79 0.98 9.25
N HIS A 415 -7.66 1.69 9.26
CA HIS A 415 -7.62 3.14 9.40
C HIS A 415 -6.77 3.79 8.32
N GLY A 416 -7.33 4.75 7.62
CA GLY A 416 -6.61 5.64 6.72
C GLY A 416 -6.77 7.09 7.13
N THR A 417 -5.69 7.87 7.05
CA THR A 417 -5.74 9.32 7.30
C THR A 417 -4.82 10.09 6.37
N GLY A 418 -5.39 10.91 5.49
CA GLY A 418 -4.67 11.81 4.59
C GLY A 418 -4.90 13.28 4.92
N ILE A 419 -3.87 13.98 5.39
CA ILE A 419 -3.96 15.39 5.77
C ILE A 419 -3.10 16.22 4.83
N GLY A 420 -3.70 17.09 4.04
CA GLY A 420 -3.05 18.20 3.35
C GLY A 420 -3.59 19.51 3.91
N PHE A 421 -2.92 20.13 4.89
CA PHE A 421 -3.52 21.29 5.59
C PHE A 421 -3.70 22.50 4.66
N LEU A 422 -2.67 22.83 3.87
CA LEU A 422 -2.78 23.79 2.76
C LEU A 422 -2.99 23.11 1.39
N GLY A 423 -2.78 21.79 1.32
CA GLY A 423 -2.93 20.97 0.11
C GLY A 423 -4.20 20.12 0.09
N GLN A 424 -4.15 19.03 -0.68
CA GLN A 424 -5.21 18.02 -0.73
C GLN A 424 -4.94 16.90 0.29
N GLY A 425 -5.94 16.54 1.08
CA GLY A 425 -5.96 15.29 1.84
C GLY A 425 -6.60 14.18 1.02
N ARG A 426 -6.00 13.00 0.96
CA ARG A 426 -6.56 11.84 0.28
C ARG A 426 -6.36 10.59 1.11
N SER A 427 -7.40 9.81 1.30
CA SER A 427 -7.36 8.52 1.97
C SER A 427 -8.30 7.56 1.25
N LEU A 428 -7.74 6.51 0.65
CA LEU A 428 -8.48 5.53 -0.11
C LEU A 428 -8.20 4.13 0.42
N GLU A 429 -9.26 3.41 0.76
CA GLU A 429 -9.20 2.07 1.33
C GLU A 429 -10.01 1.14 0.44
N THR A 430 -9.34 0.14 -0.12
CA THR A 430 -9.95 -0.89 -0.97
C THR A 430 -9.66 -2.25 -0.35
N ILE A 431 -10.71 -2.93 0.10
CA ILE A 431 -10.61 -4.18 0.87
C ILE A 431 -11.40 -5.27 0.16
N GLY A 432 -10.73 -6.37 -0.22
CA GLY A 432 -11.37 -7.49 -0.89
C GLY A 432 -12.01 -7.07 -2.21
N ALA A 433 -11.22 -6.56 -3.15
CA ALA A 433 -11.72 -6.11 -4.45
C ALA A 433 -11.15 -6.94 -5.58
N VAL A 434 -11.98 -7.27 -6.56
CA VAL A 434 -11.56 -7.89 -7.82
C VAL A 434 -11.99 -6.96 -8.94
N THR A 435 -11.01 -6.38 -9.62
CA THR A 435 -11.22 -5.43 -10.70
C THR A 435 -10.68 -6.03 -11.99
N ALA A 436 -11.56 -6.46 -12.89
CA ALA A 436 -11.23 -7.08 -14.16
C ALA A 436 -12.10 -6.54 -15.30
N THR A 437 -11.72 -6.73 -16.56
CA THR A 437 -12.66 -6.49 -17.67
C THR A 437 -13.65 -7.66 -17.79
N THR A 438 -13.20 -8.88 -17.50
CA THR A 438 -14.03 -10.09 -17.43
C THR A 438 -13.68 -10.85 -16.15
N ALA A 439 -14.68 -11.23 -15.36
CA ALA A 439 -14.50 -11.99 -14.12
C ALA A 439 -15.42 -13.23 -14.14
N SER A 440 -15.03 -14.35 -13.56
CA SER A 440 -15.93 -15.52 -13.47
C SER A 440 -15.59 -16.38 -12.26
N ASN A 441 -16.63 -16.86 -11.59
CA ASN A 441 -16.51 -17.67 -10.38
C ASN A 441 -15.60 -16.99 -9.35
N VAL A 442 -15.91 -15.74 -9.04
CA VAL A 442 -15.20 -14.94 -8.04
C VAL A 442 -15.91 -15.05 -6.69
N SER A 443 -15.17 -15.48 -5.67
CA SER A 443 -15.66 -15.52 -4.29
C SER A 443 -14.86 -14.56 -3.43
N VAL A 444 -15.52 -13.53 -2.91
CA VAL A 444 -14.93 -12.57 -1.98
C VAL A 444 -15.62 -12.69 -0.62
N SER A 445 -14.83 -13.00 0.40
CA SER A 445 -15.25 -13.05 1.81
C SER A 445 -14.44 -12.04 2.61
N VAL A 446 -15.08 -11.00 3.12
CA VAL A 446 -14.45 -9.99 3.99
C VAL A 446 -15.08 -10.03 5.36
N ASN A 447 -14.26 -10.20 6.39
CA ASN A 447 -14.60 -9.98 7.78
C ASN A 447 -13.66 -8.90 8.34
N ALA A 448 -14.17 -7.75 8.72
CA ALA A 448 -13.40 -6.68 9.33
C ALA A 448 -14.12 -6.17 10.59
N ARG A 449 -13.38 -5.55 11.51
CA ARG A 449 -13.99 -4.74 12.58
C ARG A 449 -14.38 -3.37 12.01
N ASP A 450 -13.89 -2.28 12.60
CA ASP A 450 -14.26 -0.95 12.15
C ASP A 450 -13.34 -0.50 11.01
N ILE A 451 -13.91 0.21 10.04
CA ILE A 451 -13.17 0.77 8.90
C ILE A 451 -13.38 2.28 8.91
N SER A 452 -12.31 3.05 9.04
CA SER A 452 -12.40 4.50 9.05
C SER A 452 -11.41 5.16 8.11
N THR A 453 -11.87 6.14 7.36
CA THR A 453 -11.06 6.97 6.48
C THR A 453 -11.28 8.44 6.76
N ARG A 454 -10.19 9.19 6.80
CA ARG A 454 -10.22 10.63 7.08
C ARG A 454 -9.35 11.37 6.09
N ALA A 455 -9.92 12.41 5.50
CA ALA A 455 -9.20 13.30 4.60
C ALA A 455 -9.42 14.76 5.01
N VAL A 456 -8.34 15.55 5.08
CA VAL A 456 -8.40 16.97 5.47
C VAL A 456 -7.60 17.80 4.47
N GLY A 457 -8.16 18.89 3.98
CA GLY A 457 -7.55 19.75 2.96
C GLY A 457 -8.50 20.20 1.86
N SER A 458 -8.06 21.08 0.97
CA SER A 458 -8.85 21.48 -0.19
C SER A 458 -8.91 20.36 -1.23
N GLY A 459 -10.10 20.05 -1.73
CA GLY A 459 -10.32 18.98 -2.71
C GLY A 459 -10.17 17.57 -2.13
N SER A 460 -10.37 17.41 -0.81
CA SER A 460 -10.00 16.17 -0.13
C SER A 460 -10.90 14.99 -0.50
N THR A 461 -10.36 13.78 -0.42
CA THR A 461 -11.11 12.57 -0.75
C THR A 461 -10.91 11.51 0.32
N ALA A 462 -12.00 11.05 0.91
CA ALA A 462 -12.02 9.93 1.85
C ALA A 462 -12.92 8.83 1.26
N SER A 463 -12.37 7.66 0.91
CA SER A 463 -13.12 6.63 0.17
C SER A 463 -12.89 5.24 0.73
N ILE A 464 -13.97 4.57 1.11
CA ILE A 464 -13.96 3.15 1.49
C ILE A 464 -14.66 2.33 0.43
N VAL A 465 -13.99 1.29 -0.07
CA VAL A 465 -14.54 0.25 -0.94
C VAL A 465 -14.32 -1.11 -0.28
N VAL A 466 -15.39 -1.85 -0.02
CA VAL A 466 -15.32 -3.18 0.61
C VAL A 466 -16.07 -4.21 -0.23
N GLY A 467 -15.41 -5.30 -0.60
CA GLY A 467 -16.05 -6.42 -1.27
C GLY A 467 -16.62 -6.01 -2.63
N ALA A 468 -15.76 -5.59 -3.56
CA ALA A 468 -16.19 -5.13 -4.89
C ALA A 468 -15.79 -6.12 -5.98
N VAL A 469 -16.67 -6.33 -6.96
CA VAL A 469 -16.36 -7.04 -8.21
C VAL A 469 -16.73 -6.14 -9.37
N MET A 470 -15.73 -5.66 -10.09
CA MET A 470 -15.91 -4.70 -11.19
C MET A 470 -15.48 -5.36 -12.50
N GLY A 471 -16.35 -5.43 -13.51
CA GLY A 471 -15.99 -5.88 -14.86
C GLY A 471 -17.17 -6.19 -15.78
N SER A 472 -16.99 -5.99 -17.09
CA SER A 472 -18.04 -6.04 -18.13
C SER A 472 -18.82 -7.35 -18.30
N HIS A 473 -18.41 -8.45 -17.65
CA HIS A 473 -19.00 -9.79 -17.82
C HIS A 473 -18.72 -10.68 -16.59
N ALA A 474 -19.07 -10.25 -15.38
CA ALA A 474 -18.84 -11.05 -14.17
C ALA A 474 -19.92 -12.14 -14.01
N ASN A 475 -19.57 -13.42 -13.75
CA ASN A 475 -20.56 -14.51 -13.68
C ASN A 475 -20.30 -15.48 -12.51
N GLU A 476 -21.37 -15.88 -11.82
CA GLU A 476 -21.39 -16.79 -10.67
C GLU A 476 -20.60 -16.26 -9.46
N ASP A 477 -20.75 -14.97 -9.15
CA ASP A 477 -19.96 -14.32 -8.10
C ASP A 477 -20.65 -14.37 -6.74
N HIS A 478 -19.83 -14.59 -5.71
CA HIS A 478 -20.27 -14.75 -4.33
C HIS A 478 -19.56 -13.75 -3.43
N LEU A 479 -20.32 -12.79 -2.88
CA LEU A 479 -19.85 -11.81 -1.92
C LEU A 479 -20.38 -12.13 -0.53
N THR A 480 -19.50 -12.27 0.45
CA THR A 480 -19.84 -12.34 1.88
C THR A 480 -19.05 -11.27 2.61
N ILE A 481 -19.74 -10.25 3.10
CA ILE A 481 -19.11 -9.08 3.74
C ILE A 481 -19.68 -8.97 5.15
N GLN A 482 -18.79 -8.99 6.14
CA GLN A 482 -19.09 -8.71 7.54
C GLN A 482 -18.15 -7.62 8.03
N THR A 483 -18.70 -6.48 8.43
CA THR A 483 -17.93 -5.35 8.97
C THR A 483 -18.56 -4.82 10.26
N GLY A 484 -17.76 -4.16 11.07
CA GLY A 484 -18.21 -3.27 12.14
C GLY A 484 -18.75 -1.96 11.57
N ASN A 485 -18.43 -0.84 12.20
CA ASN A 485 -18.83 0.48 11.74
C ASN A 485 -17.94 0.95 10.58
N LEU A 486 -18.51 1.71 9.65
CA LEU A 486 -17.78 2.39 8.59
C LEU A 486 -17.91 3.89 8.75
N THR A 487 -16.79 4.61 8.63
CA THR A 487 -16.75 6.06 8.75
C THR A 487 -15.86 6.66 7.68
N ALA A 488 -16.40 7.52 6.82
CA ALA A 488 -15.65 8.30 5.85
C ALA A 488 -15.87 9.79 6.09
N GLU A 489 -14.80 10.52 6.39
CA GLU A 489 -14.89 11.96 6.72
C GLU A 489 -13.92 12.75 5.85
N ALA A 490 -14.43 13.74 5.12
CA ALA A 490 -13.65 14.59 4.23
C ALA A 490 -13.88 16.09 4.52
N TYR A 491 -12.85 16.76 5.03
CA TYR A 491 -12.94 18.14 5.50
C TYR A 491 -12.18 19.11 4.58
N GLY A 492 -12.91 20.05 3.97
CA GLY A 492 -12.35 21.18 3.21
C GLY A 492 -13.10 21.46 1.91
N ILE A 493 -12.90 22.62 1.29
CA ILE A 493 -13.65 23.03 0.09
C ILE A 493 -13.45 21.99 -1.04
N LYS A 494 -14.52 21.57 -1.73
CA LYS A 494 -14.51 20.52 -2.77
C LYS A 494 -14.15 19.11 -2.26
N SER A 495 -14.45 18.79 -1.00
CA SER A 495 -14.13 17.48 -0.42
C SER A 495 -15.25 16.45 -0.62
N THR A 496 -14.88 15.19 -0.83
CA THR A 496 -15.78 14.06 -1.08
C THR A 496 -15.52 12.93 -0.10
N ALA A 497 -16.59 12.40 0.49
CA ALA A 497 -16.55 11.17 1.27
C ALA A 497 -17.42 10.09 0.60
N THR A 498 -16.87 8.92 0.32
CA THR A 498 -17.54 7.84 -0.42
C THR A 498 -17.45 6.53 0.36
N ILE A 499 -18.55 5.79 0.43
CA ILE A 499 -18.57 4.43 1.00
C ILE A 499 -19.28 3.51 0.01
N GLU A 500 -18.58 2.51 -0.49
CA GLU A 500 -19.09 1.49 -1.41
C GLU A 500 -18.86 0.10 -0.78
N ILE A 501 -19.94 -0.67 -0.57
CA ILE A 501 -19.90 -2.00 0.05
C ILE A 501 -20.64 -2.98 -0.85
N GLY A 502 -20.01 -4.07 -1.25
CA GLY A 502 -20.69 -5.08 -2.08
C GLY A 502 -21.06 -4.54 -3.46
N GLU A 503 -20.22 -3.66 -4.03
CA GLU A 503 -20.49 -3.06 -5.34
C GLU A 503 -20.16 -4.04 -6.46
N VAL A 504 -21.10 -4.15 -7.39
CA VAL A 504 -21.01 -5.07 -8.51
C VAL A 504 -21.43 -4.36 -9.81
N ARG A 505 -20.66 -4.51 -10.89
CA ARG A 505 -20.92 -3.83 -12.17
C ARG A 505 -20.90 -4.82 -13.33
N ASP A 506 -21.85 -4.67 -14.27
CA ASP A 506 -21.92 -5.41 -15.55
C ASP A 506 -21.85 -6.95 -15.39
N THR A 507 -22.75 -7.54 -14.60
CA THR A 507 -22.67 -8.96 -14.21
C THR A 507 -23.84 -9.82 -14.67
N ASP A 508 -23.61 -11.10 -14.85
CA ASP A 508 -24.66 -12.07 -15.14
C ASP A 508 -25.34 -12.53 -13.83
N ASN A 509 -24.65 -13.22 -12.91
CA ASN A 509 -25.28 -13.76 -11.69
C ASN A 509 -24.48 -13.41 -10.42
N VAL A 510 -25.15 -12.87 -9.40
CA VAL A 510 -24.51 -12.38 -8.17
C VAL A 510 -25.31 -12.82 -6.95
N THR A 511 -24.60 -13.41 -5.98
CA THR A 511 -25.10 -13.61 -4.61
C THR A 511 -24.30 -12.76 -3.63
N ALA A 512 -24.96 -11.80 -2.96
CA ALA A 512 -24.33 -10.94 -1.97
C ALA A 512 -24.98 -11.10 -0.58
N ASN A 513 -24.18 -11.41 0.42
CA ASN A 513 -24.56 -11.39 1.83
C ASN A 513 -23.73 -10.33 2.54
N ILE A 514 -24.36 -9.22 2.92
CA ILE A 514 -23.70 -8.06 3.50
C ILE A 514 -24.26 -7.84 4.90
N ARG A 515 -23.36 -7.79 5.89
CA ARG A 515 -23.66 -7.42 7.26
C ARG A 515 -22.69 -6.35 7.73
N THR A 516 -23.19 -5.20 8.12
CA THR A 516 -22.37 -4.08 8.60
C THR A 516 -22.98 -3.43 9.83
N GLY A 517 -22.17 -2.70 10.59
CA GLY A 517 -22.60 -1.83 11.69
C GLY A 517 -23.18 -0.53 11.17
N ASN A 518 -22.94 0.57 11.91
CA ASN A 518 -23.37 1.89 11.48
C ASN A 518 -22.48 2.41 10.35
N VAL A 519 -23.07 3.14 9.41
CA VAL A 519 -22.37 3.72 8.25
C VAL A 519 -22.50 5.23 8.30
N TYR A 520 -21.37 5.92 8.38
CA TYR A 520 -21.30 7.38 8.43
C TYR A 520 -20.42 7.94 7.32
N ALA A 521 -20.98 8.78 6.47
CA ALA A 521 -20.24 9.56 5.48
C ALA A 521 -20.47 11.05 5.72
N HIS A 522 -19.37 11.80 5.83
CA HIS A 522 -19.41 13.24 6.09
C HIS A 522 -18.48 14.00 5.17
N SER A 523 -18.99 15.07 4.56
CA SER A 523 -18.15 16.05 3.89
C SER A 523 -18.53 17.49 4.22
N ILE A 524 -17.55 18.39 4.19
CA ILE A 524 -17.79 19.84 4.28
C ILE A 524 -17.37 20.46 2.96
N SER A 525 -18.30 20.81 2.07
CA SER A 525 -17.95 21.23 0.72
C SER A 525 -19.05 21.85 -0.15
N VAL A 526 -18.63 22.74 -1.06
CA VAL A 526 -19.35 23.24 -2.25
C VAL A 526 -19.08 22.34 -3.46
N SER A 527 -20.13 21.93 -4.17
CA SER A 527 -20.13 21.08 -5.38
C SER A 527 -19.54 19.68 -5.17
N SER A 528 -19.91 19.04 -4.06
CA SER A 528 -19.44 17.70 -3.73
C SER A 528 -20.48 16.62 -3.93
N ASP A 529 -20.01 15.41 -4.25
CA ASP A 529 -20.82 14.19 -4.19
C ASP A 529 -20.34 13.35 -3.01
N THR A 530 -21.27 12.92 -2.16
CA THR A 530 -21.00 12.06 -1.00
C THR A 530 -21.93 10.85 -1.08
N PRO A 531 -21.63 9.82 -1.89
CA PRO A 531 -22.48 8.63 -2.01
C PRO A 531 -22.14 7.57 -0.95
N VAL A 532 -23.20 6.97 -0.41
CA VAL A 532 -23.16 5.70 0.33
C VAL A 532 -23.90 4.66 -0.49
N ARG A 533 -23.20 3.61 -0.90
CA ARG A 533 -23.72 2.51 -1.72
C ARG A 533 -23.47 1.18 -1.02
N ILE A 534 -24.53 0.42 -0.76
CA ILE A 534 -24.45 -0.89 -0.12
C ILE A 534 -25.24 -1.89 -0.96
N GLY A 535 -24.57 -2.90 -1.51
CA GLY A 535 -25.17 -3.83 -2.46
C GLY A 535 -25.74 -3.12 -3.70
N TYR A 536 -25.01 -2.12 -4.19
CA TYR A 536 -25.37 -1.38 -5.40
C TYR A 536 -24.91 -2.16 -6.63
N ILE A 537 -25.81 -2.28 -7.60
CA ILE A 537 -25.54 -3.02 -8.84
C ILE A 537 -25.68 -2.04 -10.00
N ALA A 538 -24.54 -1.81 -10.65
CA ALA A 538 -24.43 -0.85 -11.73
C ALA A 538 -25.06 -1.38 -13.04
N PRO A 539 -25.19 -0.53 -14.07
CA PRO A 539 -25.81 -0.90 -15.35
C PRO A 539 -25.10 -2.09 -16.02
N GLY A 540 -25.79 -2.78 -16.94
CA GLY A 540 -25.23 -3.89 -17.73
C GLY A 540 -25.48 -5.29 -17.16
N THR A 541 -26.01 -5.41 -15.94
CA THR A 541 -26.34 -6.72 -15.34
C THR A 541 -27.51 -7.39 -16.06
N THR A 542 -27.31 -8.59 -16.62
CA THR A 542 -28.30 -9.25 -17.48
C THR A 542 -29.04 -10.43 -16.85
N ALA A 543 -28.57 -10.96 -15.72
CA ALA A 543 -29.16 -12.12 -15.04
C ALA A 543 -29.54 -11.84 -13.57
N PRO A 544 -30.15 -12.82 -12.86
CA PRO A 544 -30.72 -12.62 -11.52
C PRO A 544 -29.70 -12.17 -10.48
N VAL A 545 -30.15 -11.29 -9.59
CA VAL A 545 -29.41 -10.89 -8.38
C VAL A 545 -30.11 -11.46 -7.16
N THR A 546 -29.33 -12.03 -6.24
CA THR A 546 -29.78 -12.31 -4.86
C THR A 546 -28.92 -11.52 -3.88
N ALA A 547 -29.54 -10.58 -3.16
CA ALA A 547 -28.85 -9.78 -2.15
C ALA A 547 -29.57 -9.85 -0.80
N THR A 548 -28.81 -10.08 0.28
CA THR A 548 -29.27 -9.97 1.66
C THR A 548 -28.38 -8.97 2.38
N ILE A 549 -28.97 -7.89 2.89
CA ILE A 549 -28.25 -6.75 3.44
C ILE A 549 -28.77 -6.45 4.85
N TYR A 550 -27.89 -6.49 5.83
CA TYR A 550 -28.12 -6.09 7.21
C TYR A 550 -27.17 -4.96 7.58
N THR A 551 -27.68 -3.81 7.96
CA THR A 551 -26.87 -2.63 8.30
C THR A 551 -27.45 -1.94 9.54
N GLY A 552 -26.62 -1.20 10.26
CA GLY A 552 -27.05 -0.33 11.36
C GLY A 552 -27.69 0.96 10.85
N ASP A 553 -27.55 2.04 11.62
CA ASP A 553 -27.96 3.38 11.17
C ASP A 553 -27.04 3.84 10.03
N ILE A 554 -27.60 4.51 9.02
CA ILE A 554 -26.84 5.15 7.94
C ILE A 554 -27.07 6.65 8.00
N SER A 555 -25.99 7.40 8.15
CA SER A 555 -26.02 8.86 8.12
C SER A 555 -25.05 9.38 7.07
N ASN A 556 -25.57 10.25 6.21
CA ASN A 556 -24.85 10.91 5.15
C ASN A 556 -25.10 12.40 5.25
N GLU A 557 -24.02 13.18 5.41
CA GLU A 557 -24.11 14.61 5.70
C GLU A 557 -23.12 15.40 4.85
N VAL A 558 -23.62 16.44 4.19
CA VAL A 558 -22.81 17.42 3.46
C VAL A 558 -23.09 18.82 4.00
N ASN A 559 -22.05 19.48 4.51
CA ASN A 559 -22.15 20.85 5.03
C ASN A 559 -21.55 21.87 4.04
N VAL A 560 -22.25 22.99 3.78
CA VAL A 560 -21.79 24.13 2.94
C VAL A 560 -21.88 23.89 1.41
N ALA A 561 -23.07 23.60 0.88
CA ALA A 561 -23.28 22.91 -0.40
C ALA A 561 -23.84 23.71 -1.60
N GLY A 562 -23.07 24.59 -2.26
CA GLY A 562 -23.47 25.03 -3.62
C GLY A 562 -23.36 23.86 -4.62
N GLY A 563 -24.48 23.27 -5.09
CA GLY A 563 -24.49 22.20 -6.09
C GLY A 563 -24.00 20.82 -5.62
N SER A 564 -24.18 20.46 -4.34
CA SER A 564 -23.68 19.18 -3.80
C SER A 564 -24.78 18.12 -3.66
N SER A 565 -24.41 16.85 -3.65
CA SER A 565 -25.31 15.71 -3.52
C SER A 565 -24.97 14.80 -2.34
N SER A 566 -26.03 14.38 -1.63
CA SER A 566 -25.97 13.38 -0.57
C SER A 566 -26.88 12.22 -0.95
N THR A 567 -26.27 11.06 -1.25
CA THR A 567 -26.99 9.91 -1.80
C THR A 567 -26.79 8.67 -0.94
N ILE A 568 -27.88 7.99 -0.58
CA ILE A 568 -27.86 6.68 0.09
C ILE A 568 -28.57 5.68 -0.81
N ALA A 569 -27.86 4.68 -1.32
CA ALA A 569 -28.40 3.58 -2.09
C ALA A 569 -28.11 2.24 -1.40
N VAL A 570 -29.16 1.53 -1.00
CA VAL A 570 -29.05 0.21 -0.34
C VAL A 570 -29.85 -0.82 -1.14
N GLY A 571 -29.21 -1.91 -1.57
CA GLY A 571 -29.83 -2.99 -2.34
C GLY A 571 -30.61 -2.46 -3.54
N SER A 572 -30.00 -1.59 -4.34
CA SER A 572 -30.68 -0.92 -5.45
C SER A 572 -30.04 -1.26 -6.79
N LEU A 573 -30.88 -1.69 -7.73
CA LEU A 573 -30.60 -1.96 -9.13
C LEU A 573 -31.36 -0.93 -9.97
N LEU A 574 -30.71 0.19 -10.30
CA LEU A 574 -31.39 1.39 -10.83
C LEU A 574 -31.55 1.42 -12.36
N MET A 575 -30.96 0.47 -13.10
CA MET A 575 -31.09 0.35 -14.56
C MET A 575 -31.56 -1.05 -14.97
N ALA A 576 -32.23 -1.14 -16.13
CA ALA A 576 -33.01 -2.31 -16.57
C ALA A 576 -32.23 -3.65 -16.52
N ALA A 577 -32.65 -4.59 -15.67
CA ALA A 577 -32.26 -6.00 -15.75
C ALA A 577 -33.37 -6.86 -16.37
N ASN A 578 -32.96 -7.92 -17.08
CA ASN A 578 -33.84 -8.77 -17.92
C ASN A 578 -34.26 -10.08 -17.23
N LYS A 579 -34.17 -10.16 -15.90
CA LYS A 579 -34.55 -11.33 -15.09
C LYS A 579 -35.01 -10.95 -13.68
N PRO A 580 -35.86 -11.77 -13.03
CA PRO A 580 -36.31 -11.53 -11.66
C PRO A 580 -35.15 -11.55 -10.65
N SER A 581 -35.10 -10.57 -9.76
CA SER A 581 -34.10 -10.45 -8.70
C SER A 581 -34.74 -10.45 -7.31
N THR A 582 -34.01 -10.92 -6.30
CA THR A 582 -34.46 -10.96 -4.90
C THR A 582 -33.55 -10.11 -4.02
N ILE A 583 -34.12 -9.15 -3.31
CA ILE A 583 -33.39 -8.25 -2.41
C ILE A 583 -34.08 -8.23 -1.05
N ASP A 584 -33.37 -8.61 0.02
CA ASP A 584 -33.79 -8.45 1.42
C ASP A 584 -32.89 -7.40 2.08
N VAL A 585 -33.47 -6.27 2.50
CA VAL A 585 -32.77 -5.19 3.19
C VAL A 585 -33.34 -5.01 4.59
N ARG A 586 -32.46 -5.05 5.59
CA ARG A 586 -32.74 -4.63 6.96
C ARG A 586 -31.75 -3.57 7.41
N THR A 587 -32.24 -2.40 7.80
CA THR A 587 -31.42 -1.26 8.21
C THR A 587 -32.03 -0.54 9.42
N GLY A 588 -31.19 0.21 10.14
CA GLY A 588 -31.62 1.15 11.16
C GLY A 588 -32.25 2.42 10.57
N ASN A 589 -32.02 3.55 11.21
CA ASN A 589 -32.44 4.86 10.71
C ASN A 589 -31.57 5.29 9.53
N LEU A 590 -32.18 5.96 8.56
CA LEU A 590 -31.50 6.52 7.40
C LEU A 590 -31.63 8.04 7.39
N SER A 591 -30.51 8.74 7.37
CA SER A 591 -30.47 10.20 7.28
C SER A 591 -29.55 10.63 6.14
N SER A 592 -30.11 11.34 5.16
CA SER A 592 -29.37 12.09 4.15
C SER A 592 -29.62 13.57 4.38
N SER A 593 -28.56 14.36 4.58
CA SER A 593 -28.67 15.77 4.89
C SER A 593 -27.68 16.61 4.10
N VAL A 594 -28.16 17.73 3.57
CA VAL A 594 -27.33 18.75 2.95
C VAL A 594 -27.68 20.13 3.49
N ALA A 595 -26.71 20.72 4.18
CA ALA A 595 -26.82 22.07 4.74
C ALA A 595 -26.22 23.12 3.79
N ALA A 596 -26.91 24.27 3.68
CA ALA A 596 -26.62 25.36 2.76
C ALA A 596 -26.60 24.96 1.27
N ALA A 597 -27.54 24.10 0.86
CA ALA A 597 -27.65 23.64 -0.52
C ALA A 597 -28.12 24.76 -1.47
N LEU A 598 -27.40 25.09 -2.55
CA LEU A 598 -27.96 25.83 -3.71
C LEU A 598 -27.81 24.94 -4.95
N GLY A 599 -28.86 24.24 -5.38
CA GLY A 599 -28.88 23.45 -6.64
C GLY A 599 -28.31 22.03 -6.58
N GLY A 600 -28.56 21.28 -5.50
CA GLY A 600 -28.09 19.90 -5.26
C GLY A 600 -29.19 18.82 -5.29
N SER A 601 -28.80 17.54 -5.23
CA SER A 601 -29.72 16.37 -5.18
C SER A 601 -29.52 15.54 -3.90
N ASN A 602 -30.61 15.18 -3.22
CA ASN A 602 -30.55 14.41 -1.97
C ASN A 602 -31.51 13.24 -2.03
N GLY A 603 -30.98 12.02 -1.95
CA GLY A 603 -31.81 10.84 -2.14
C GLY A 603 -31.50 9.68 -1.22
N VAL A 604 -32.56 8.95 -0.87
CA VAL A 604 -32.52 7.66 -0.22
C VAL A 604 -33.22 6.65 -1.12
N TRP A 605 -32.48 5.67 -1.62
CA TRP A 605 -32.93 4.59 -2.49
C TRP A 605 -32.72 3.25 -1.79
N ILE A 606 -33.79 2.49 -1.58
CA ILE A 606 -33.72 1.22 -0.85
C ILE A 606 -34.49 0.16 -1.61
N GLY A 607 -33.86 -0.98 -1.90
CA GLY A 607 -34.57 -2.13 -2.45
C GLY A 607 -35.18 -1.87 -3.83
N ASN A 608 -34.67 -0.91 -4.60
CA ASN A 608 -35.26 -0.59 -5.91
C ASN A 608 -34.75 -1.57 -6.97
N ILE A 609 -35.65 -2.16 -7.76
CA ILE A 609 -35.35 -3.07 -8.86
C ILE A 609 -35.93 -2.49 -10.15
N ASN A 610 -35.08 -1.97 -11.03
CA ASN A 610 -35.48 -1.60 -12.38
C ASN A 610 -35.40 -2.85 -13.28
N THR A 611 -36.44 -3.70 -13.29
CA THR A 611 -36.55 -4.86 -14.19
C THR A 611 -37.90 -4.86 -14.91
N ALA A 612 -37.91 -5.24 -16.19
CA ALA A 612 -39.17 -5.45 -16.93
C ALA A 612 -39.87 -6.77 -16.53
N ASP A 613 -39.10 -7.74 -16.01
CA ASP A 613 -39.56 -9.10 -15.67
C ASP A 613 -39.96 -9.27 -14.19
N GLY A 614 -40.00 -8.19 -13.40
CA GLY A 614 -40.40 -8.21 -11.99
C GLY A 614 -39.28 -8.61 -11.01
N GLY A 615 -39.62 -8.83 -9.75
CA GLY A 615 -38.68 -9.17 -8.68
C GLY A 615 -39.37 -9.34 -7.32
N ASN A 616 -38.60 -9.68 -6.29
CA ASN A 616 -39.07 -9.73 -4.91
C ASN A 616 -38.19 -8.84 -4.03
N VAL A 617 -38.80 -7.89 -3.35
CA VAL A 617 -38.10 -6.97 -2.45
C VAL A 617 -38.75 -7.03 -1.08
N LEU A 618 -37.94 -7.34 -0.07
CA LEU A 618 -38.30 -7.17 1.34
C LEU A 618 -37.46 -6.02 1.91
N VAL A 619 -38.13 -5.00 2.44
CA VAL A 619 -37.46 -3.87 3.11
C VAL A 619 -37.98 -3.74 4.53
N ASN A 620 -37.06 -3.72 5.50
CA ASN A 620 -37.33 -3.37 6.90
C ASN A 620 -36.35 -2.29 7.34
N THR A 621 -36.87 -1.12 7.67
CA THR A 621 -36.08 0.10 7.93
C THR A 621 -36.60 0.83 9.16
N GLY A 622 -35.72 1.61 9.81
CA GLY A 622 -36.10 2.58 10.84
C GLY A 622 -36.71 3.86 10.25
N SER A 623 -36.45 4.99 10.90
CA SER A 623 -36.92 6.30 10.40
C SER A 623 -36.11 6.76 9.18
N HIS A 624 -36.73 7.55 8.30
CA HIS A 624 -36.10 8.09 7.09
C HIS A 624 -36.16 9.62 7.07
N SER A 625 -35.03 10.26 6.80
CA SER A 625 -34.97 11.71 6.54
C SER A 625 -34.07 12.01 5.35
N ALA A 626 -34.60 12.77 4.39
CA ALA A 626 -33.84 13.42 3.33
C ALA A 626 -34.07 14.93 3.46
N THR A 627 -33.03 15.67 3.87
CA THR A 627 -33.15 17.09 4.19
C THR A 627 -32.20 17.92 3.36
N ALA A 628 -32.74 18.88 2.60
CA ALA A 628 -31.97 19.99 2.05
C ALA A 628 -32.37 21.25 2.80
N THR A 629 -31.44 22.04 3.30
CA THR A 629 -31.79 23.34 3.90
C THR A 629 -30.79 24.39 3.47
N ALA A 630 -31.24 25.45 2.81
CA ALA A 630 -30.43 26.64 2.59
C ALA A 630 -31.07 27.84 3.28
N CYS A 631 -30.33 28.49 4.17
CA CYS A 631 -30.78 29.68 4.86
C CYS A 631 -30.09 30.90 4.30
N VAL A 632 -30.87 31.85 3.78
CA VAL A 632 -30.37 33.14 3.32
C VAL A 632 -30.61 34.17 4.41
N SER A 633 -29.56 34.91 4.77
CA SER A 633 -29.65 35.96 5.81
C SER A 633 -30.78 36.94 5.45
N HIS A 634 -31.69 37.18 6.41
CA HIS A 634 -32.88 38.03 6.30
C HIS A 634 -34.05 37.53 5.42
N ILE A 635 -33.93 36.40 4.73
CA ILE A 635 -35.00 35.83 3.88
C ILE A 635 -35.63 34.57 4.51
N GLY A 636 -34.85 33.81 5.29
CA GLY A 636 -35.30 32.58 5.95
C GLY A 636 -34.66 31.32 5.37
N CYS A 637 -34.99 30.17 5.94
CA CYS A 637 -34.53 28.85 5.47
C CYS A 637 -35.50 28.29 4.44
N LEU A 638 -34.97 28.02 3.24
CA LEU A 638 -35.66 27.54 2.06
C LEU A 638 -35.36 26.04 1.90
N SER A 639 -36.14 25.19 2.55
CA SER A 639 -36.00 23.72 2.45
C SER A 639 -36.76 23.12 1.25
N GLU A 640 -37.85 23.77 0.80
CA GLU A 640 -38.74 23.28 -0.27
C GLU A 640 -38.33 23.72 -1.69
N LEU A 641 -37.51 24.77 -1.81
CA LEU A 641 -37.20 25.42 -3.10
C LEU A 641 -35.86 24.99 -3.72
N ILE A 642 -35.02 24.23 -3.00
CA ILE A 642 -33.56 24.18 -3.31
C ILE A 642 -32.96 22.77 -3.45
N GLY A 643 -33.69 21.72 -3.10
CA GLY A 643 -33.34 20.36 -3.52
C GLY A 643 -33.99 20.10 -4.88
N LYS A 644 -33.20 20.00 -5.96
CA LYS A 644 -33.76 19.70 -7.29
C LYS A 644 -34.45 18.33 -7.31
N ASP A 645 -34.00 17.42 -6.45
CA ASP A 645 -34.46 16.03 -6.31
C ASP A 645 -34.35 15.54 -4.84
N ASN A 646 -35.11 16.10 -3.88
CA ASN A 646 -35.22 15.50 -2.54
C ASN A 646 -36.11 14.24 -2.65
N CYS A 647 -35.52 13.04 -2.59
CA CYS A 647 -36.24 11.82 -2.95
C CYS A 647 -36.05 10.66 -1.96
N VAL A 648 -37.14 9.99 -1.61
CA VAL A 648 -37.11 8.71 -0.90
C VAL A 648 -37.84 7.68 -1.75
N MET A 649 -37.13 6.66 -2.22
CA MET A 649 -37.66 5.57 -3.04
C MET A 649 -37.39 4.23 -2.37
N ILE A 650 -38.46 3.49 -2.05
CA ILE A 650 -38.39 2.23 -1.30
C ILE A 650 -39.16 1.14 -2.06
N GLY A 651 -38.46 0.08 -2.43
CA GLY A 651 -39.08 -1.14 -2.96
C GLY A 651 -39.72 -1.02 -4.34
N ASN A 652 -39.31 -0.05 -5.17
CA ASN A 652 -39.89 0.10 -6.50
C ASN A 652 -39.46 -1.04 -7.43
N ILE A 653 -40.39 -1.61 -8.18
CA ILE A 653 -40.12 -2.63 -9.21
C ILE A 653 -40.56 -2.12 -10.58
N GLY A 654 -39.67 -2.14 -11.57
CA GLY A 654 -39.97 -1.80 -12.97
C GLY A 654 -40.13 -0.30 -13.27
N LEU A 655 -39.67 0.57 -12.36
CA LEU A 655 -39.67 2.02 -12.53
C LEU A 655 -38.23 2.54 -12.58
N ALA A 656 -37.92 3.35 -13.59
CA ALA A 656 -36.71 4.16 -13.57
C ALA A 656 -36.78 5.15 -12.39
N PRO A 657 -35.65 5.45 -11.71
CA PRO A 657 -35.63 6.45 -10.66
C PRO A 657 -36.06 7.80 -11.26
N ASN A 658 -37.28 8.24 -10.94
CA ASN A 658 -37.81 9.52 -11.36
C ASN A 658 -38.22 10.31 -10.12
N CYS A 659 -37.50 11.39 -9.84
CA CYS A 659 -37.67 12.21 -8.65
C CYS A 659 -37.85 13.69 -9.00
N GLY A 660 -38.67 14.01 -10.00
CA GLY A 660 -38.97 15.40 -10.31
C GLY A 660 -40.25 15.60 -11.10
N ASN A 661 -41.01 16.63 -10.72
CA ASN A 661 -42.02 17.25 -11.57
C ASN A 661 -41.39 18.53 -12.14
N ASP A 662 -40.78 18.42 -13.33
CA ASP A 662 -40.01 19.49 -14.00
C ASP A 662 -40.78 20.82 -14.13
N ASP A 663 -42.11 20.77 -14.09
CA ASP A 663 -42.99 21.91 -14.33
C ASP A 663 -43.14 22.84 -13.11
N LEU A 664 -43.17 22.30 -11.89
CA LEU A 664 -43.31 23.09 -10.65
C LEU A 664 -42.03 23.87 -10.30
N ILE A 665 -40.87 23.30 -10.61
CA ILE A 665 -39.55 23.88 -10.30
C ILE A 665 -39.19 25.00 -11.29
N LYS A 666 -39.56 24.88 -12.57
CA LYS A 666 -39.40 25.97 -13.55
C LYS A 666 -40.19 27.21 -13.18
N LEU A 667 -41.41 27.04 -12.67
CA LEU A 667 -42.25 28.14 -12.18
C LEU A 667 -41.59 28.86 -10.99
N ALA A 668 -41.05 28.11 -10.02
CA ALA A 668 -40.38 28.67 -8.86
C ALA A 668 -39.05 29.40 -9.19
N ILE A 669 -38.27 28.86 -10.14
CA ILE A 669 -37.05 29.52 -10.66
C ILE A 669 -37.42 30.85 -11.35
N GLN A 670 -38.47 30.87 -12.18
CA GLN A 670 -38.94 32.09 -12.84
C GLN A 670 -39.40 33.16 -11.84
N GLU A 671 -40.04 32.75 -10.73
CA GLU A 671 -40.52 33.67 -9.69
C GLU A 671 -39.36 34.24 -8.85
N LEU A 672 -38.33 33.44 -8.56
CA LEU A 672 -37.10 33.88 -7.91
C LEU A 672 -36.24 34.77 -8.82
N GLU A 673 -36.14 34.47 -10.11
CA GLU A 673 -35.49 35.35 -11.10
C GLU A 673 -36.22 36.70 -11.19
N LYS A 674 -37.56 36.70 -11.14
CA LYS A 674 -38.38 37.91 -11.12
C LYS A 674 -38.15 38.74 -9.85
N LEU A 675 -38.08 38.10 -8.68
CA LEU A 675 -37.71 38.78 -7.42
C LEU A 675 -36.28 39.32 -7.46
N GLY A 676 -35.34 38.58 -8.05
CA GLY A 676 -33.96 39.01 -8.26
C GLY A 676 -33.85 40.24 -9.17
N TYR A 677 -34.66 40.29 -10.24
CA TYR A 677 -34.77 41.47 -11.11
C TYR A 677 -35.38 42.68 -10.40
N GLU A 678 -36.41 42.49 -9.57
CA GLU A 678 -37.02 43.59 -8.78
C GLU A 678 -36.08 44.14 -7.70
N ILE A 679 -35.28 43.28 -7.06
CA ILE A 679 -34.25 43.69 -6.09
C ILE A 679 -33.10 44.40 -6.81
N ALA A 680 -32.64 43.89 -7.96
CA ALA A 680 -31.60 44.54 -8.76
C ALA A 680 -32.03 45.93 -9.25
N ASP A 681 -33.28 46.07 -9.71
CA ASP A 681 -33.86 47.36 -10.13
C ASP A 681 -34.01 48.33 -8.95
N GLY A 682 -34.34 47.82 -7.75
CA GLY A 682 -34.35 48.59 -6.51
C GLY A 682 -32.96 49.08 -6.08
N VAL A 683 -31.92 48.24 -6.23
CA VAL A 683 -30.52 48.59 -5.91
C VAL A 683 -29.95 49.59 -6.92
N VAL A 684 -30.28 49.47 -8.21
CA VAL A 684 -29.90 50.44 -9.25
C VAL A 684 -30.56 51.80 -9.00
N LYS A 685 -31.85 51.83 -8.63
CA LYS A 685 -32.54 53.08 -8.23
C LYS A 685 -31.96 53.71 -6.97
N ALA A 686 -31.54 52.90 -6.00
CA ALA A 686 -30.85 53.40 -4.81
C ALA A 686 -29.45 53.96 -5.14
N ALA A 687 -28.71 53.32 -6.05
CA ALA A 687 -27.42 53.80 -6.53
C ALA A 687 -27.54 55.12 -7.32
N ASP A 688 -28.58 55.28 -8.15
CA ASP A 688 -28.86 56.53 -8.87
C ASP A 688 -29.27 57.67 -7.93
N TRP A 689 -30.03 57.36 -6.87
CA TRP A 689 -30.38 58.33 -5.83
C TRP A 689 -29.15 58.80 -5.04
N VAL A 690 -28.25 57.87 -4.70
CA VAL A 690 -26.96 58.19 -4.04
C VAL A 690 -26.06 59.02 -4.95
N LYS A 691 -26.04 58.72 -6.26
CA LYS A 691 -25.30 59.51 -7.26
C LYS A 691 -25.83 60.95 -7.38
N HIS A 692 -27.16 61.14 -7.46
CA HIS A 692 -27.76 62.48 -7.48
C HIS A 692 -27.61 63.24 -6.15
N ALA A 693 -27.59 62.54 -5.02
CA ALA A 693 -27.28 63.15 -3.72
C ALA A 693 -25.82 63.59 -3.65
N ALA A 694 -24.88 62.81 -4.21
CA ALA A 694 -23.47 63.16 -4.32
C ALA A 694 -23.22 64.33 -5.28
N GLU A 695 -23.91 64.40 -6.42
CA GLU A 695 -23.85 65.52 -7.38
C GLU A 695 -24.40 66.83 -6.76
N LYS A 696 -25.50 66.77 -6.01
CA LYS A 696 -26.02 67.93 -5.25
C LYS A 696 -25.10 68.38 -4.11
N ALA A 697 -24.39 67.45 -3.48
CA ALA A 697 -23.38 67.77 -2.48
C ALA A 697 -22.16 68.44 -3.13
N TRP A 698 -21.75 67.98 -4.32
CA TRP A 698 -20.65 68.55 -5.09
C TRP A 698 -20.95 69.97 -5.62
N ASP A 699 -22.17 70.25 -6.07
CA ASP A 699 -22.58 71.61 -6.49
C ASP A 699 -22.66 72.61 -5.33
N LYS A 700 -22.97 72.15 -4.11
CA LYS A 700 -22.88 72.99 -2.90
C LYS A 700 -21.43 73.30 -2.49
N ILE A 701 -20.48 72.42 -2.83
CA ILE A 701 -19.05 72.61 -2.55
C ILE A 701 -18.40 73.60 -3.54
N LYS A 702 -18.93 73.74 -4.77
CA LYS A 702 -18.46 74.73 -5.76
C LYS A 702 -18.85 76.20 -5.48
N HIS A 703 -19.64 76.45 -4.44
CA HIS A 703 -20.06 77.79 -4.02
C HIS A 703 -19.46 78.21 -2.66
N PHE A 704 -18.45 77.48 -2.20
CA PHE A 704 -17.36 77.98 -1.37
C PHE A 704 -16.10 78.09 -2.23
#